data_AF-A0A5C6KWQ6-F1
#
_entry.id   AF-A0A5C6KWQ6-F1
#
_cell.length_a   1.000
_cell.length_b   1.000
_cell.length_c   1.000
_cell.angle_alpha   90.00
_cell.angle_beta   90.00
_cell.angle_gamma   90.00
#
_symmetry.space_group_name_H-M   'P 1'
#
loop_
_entity.id
_entity.type
_entity.pdbx_description
1 polymer ?
#
loop_
_entity_poly.entity_id
_entity_poly.type
_entity_poly.pdbx_seq_one_letter_code
_entity_poly.pdbx_strand_id
1 'polypeptide(L)'
;MKTLTRFLIIPMLSVAFFSCSESHFLKDVAYRNQVTQDFEMKKQQLPNGELFAVFNEKLTIPEQEALMFLYAYMPTGDVTDYTGDYYLENVRLSDQARREMPWGKEIPDDVFRHFVLPIRVNNENLDDSRRVFYNELKDRVKNLSLHDAVLEVNHWCHEKVIYTPSDARTSSPLASVKTAYGRCGEESTFTVAALRSVGIPARQVYTPRWAHTDDNHAWVEAWVDGKWYFFGACEPEPVLNLGWFNAPASRGMLMHTKVFGRYTGQEEIMYETPNYTEINVIDNYAPTAKGSVLVTDAEGQPVADATVEFKVYNYAEFYTVATKHTDRSGHASLTAGKGDMLVWASKDGRFGYSKLSFGKDNELKITLDKNAGETYSLPLDIVPPAEGANLPEVTPEQRTENDRRMAQEDSIRNAYVATFITEEQARTFAKENKLDETETVRLLIASRGNHQTLTDFLSDAVKADKAGQAISLLKVISAKDLRDVSPEVLNDHLNNSGLPASEDFCSNVLNPRVANEMITPYKAFFRKEIPASEAEAFRKNPQALVEWCKKEITINNELNSQRIPMSPMGVWKARVADEKSRNIFFVSMARSLGIPAWIDEVTGKIQYRTFNDNNLKNGKVYDVDFEAAQQTQAPTGTLVARYRPIPSLSDPKYYSHFTLSKFRNGTFQLLNYDEGDVDMGGGATWSNLLKNGTRLDTGYYMMVTGTRMASGAVLANVTFFTIEEGKTTTVDLVMRESKDQVQVIGNFNSESTYLPIGTSEPQSILQTCGRGYYVVAVLGAGQEPTNHALRDIAALSGEFEKWGRKMVLLFPSEEQYKKFRPSEFPGLPSTITYGIDVDGAIQKQIAESMKLPNSTILPMFIIGDTFNRVVFVSQGYTIGLGEQLMKVIHGL
;
A
#
# COMPACT_ATOMS: atom_id res chain seq x y z
N MET A 1 95.52 13.63 27.02
CA MET A 1 95.67 12.22 27.43
C MET A 1 94.32 11.69 27.93
N LYS A 2 93.86 10.57 27.35
CA LYS A 2 92.85 9.61 27.85
C LYS A 2 91.38 10.07 28.03
N THR A 3 90.57 9.69 27.03
CA THR A 3 89.24 9.04 27.09
C THR A 3 88.52 8.90 28.44
N LEU A 4 87.22 9.25 28.51
CA LEU A 4 86.10 8.29 28.61
C LEU A 4 84.69 8.96 28.51
N THR A 5 83.92 8.52 27.49
CA THR A 5 82.49 8.15 27.43
C THR A 5 81.44 8.74 28.39
N ARG A 6 80.35 9.32 27.84
CA ARG A 6 78.98 8.73 27.86
C ARG A 6 77.94 9.56 27.07
N PHE A 7 77.12 8.83 26.32
CA PHE A 7 75.91 9.25 25.61
C PHE A 7 74.86 9.87 26.53
N LEU A 8 74.15 10.90 26.03
CA LEU A 8 72.74 11.13 26.33
C LEU A 8 72.06 11.69 25.07
N ILE A 9 71.09 10.95 24.55
CA ILE A 9 70.11 11.35 23.54
C ILE A 9 68.85 11.76 24.33
N ILE A 10 68.26 12.92 24.03
CA ILE A 10 66.81 13.16 23.98
C ILE A 10 66.54 14.48 23.21
N PRO A 11 65.42 14.58 22.46
CA PRO A 11 65.24 15.43 21.29
C PRO A 11 64.12 16.48 21.47
N MET A 12 63.71 17.06 20.33
CA MET A 12 62.44 17.76 20.06
C MET A 12 62.37 19.27 20.25
N LEU A 13 62.21 19.96 19.11
CA LEU A 13 61.02 20.77 18.93
C LEU A 13 60.51 20.57 17.49
N SER A 14 59.53 19.69 17.34
CA SER A 14 58.71 19.54 16.14
C SER A 14 57.49 20.43 16.32
N VAL A 15 57.41 21.52 15.56
CA VAL A 15 56.18 22.30 15.44
C VAL A 15 55.26 21.52 14.51
N ALA A 16 54.30 20.81 15.10
CA ALA A 16 53.22 20.16 14.39
C ALA A 16 52.21 21.21 13.90
N PHE A 17 51.96 21.23 12.60
CA PHE A 17 50.77 21.82 12.01
C PHE A 17 49.54 21.02 12.51
N PHE A 18 48.81 21.54 13.48
CA PHE A 18 47.43 21.14 13.71
C PHE A 18 46.58 21.75 12.60
N SER A 19 46.42 21.02 11.49
CA SER A 19 45.28 21.19 10.61
C SER A 19 44.04 20.79 11.41
N CYS A 20 43.13 21.74 11.66
CA CYS A 20 41.77 21.41 12.05
C CYS A 20 41.18 20.57 10.92
N SER A 21 41.02 19.25 11.12
CA SER A 21 40.24 18.43 10.21
C SER A 21 38.79 18.89 10.30
N GLU A 22 38.27 19.55 9.26
CA GLU A 22 36.86 19.88 9.18
C GLU A 22 36.04 18.59 9.25
N SER A 23 35.07 18.54 10.17
CA SER A 23 34.22 17.36 10.35
C SER A 23 33.23 17.30 9.20
N HIS A 24 33.31 16.25 8.37
CA HIS A 24 32.40 15.99 7.26
C HIS A 24 31.33 14.95 7.63
N PHE A 25 30.10 15.15 7.14
CA PHE A 25 29.03 14.15 7.18
C PHE A 25 29.24 13.09 6.09
N LEU A 26 29.57 13.52 4.88
CA LEU A 26 29.95 12.64 3.76
C LEU A 26 31.45 12.40 3.78
N LYS A 27 31.87 11.40 4.58
CA LYS A 27 33.29 11.10 4.82
C LYS A 27 34.02 10.52 3.61
N ASP A 28 33.34 9.72 2.79
CA ASP A 28 33.91 9.20 1.54
C ASP A 28 33.94 10.31 0.48
N VAL A 29 35.15 10.61 -0.02
CA VAL A 29 35.37 11.74 -0.94
C VAL A 29 34.73 11.50 -2.31
N ALA A 30 34.77 10.27 -2.83
CA ALA A 30 34.19 9.95 -4.12
C ALA A 30 32.66 10.07 -4.05
N TYR A 31 32.07 9.53 -3.00
CA TYR A 31 30.63 9.63 -2.74
C TYR A 31 30.18 11.07 -2.52
N ARG A 32 30.94 11.86 -1.74
CA ARG A 32 30.66 13.28 -1.54
C ARG A 32 30.66 14.06 -2.86
N ASN A 33 31.62 13.78 -3.75
CA ASN A 33 31.66 14.38 -5.07
C ASN A 33 30.45 13.97 -5.93
N GLN A 34 30.04 12.70 -5.87
CA GLN A 34 28.84 12.22 -6.57
C GLN A 34 27.58 12.94 -6.06
N VAL A 35 27.38 13.04 -4.74
CA VAL A 35 26.25 13.77 -4.15
C VAL A 35 26.26 15.24 -4.57
N THR A 36 27.44 15.86 -4.60
CA THR A 36 27.59 17.25 -5.05
C THR A 36 27.18 17.41 -6.51
N GLN A 37 27.59 16.49 -7.38
CA GLN A 37 27.21 16.50 -8.78
C GLN A 37 25.70 16.28 -8.98
N ASP A 38 25.12 15.30 -8.29
CA ASP A 38 23.69 14.98 -8.37
C ASP A 38 22.84 16.15 -7.84
N PHE A 39 23.29 16.82 -6.77
CA PHE A 39 22.68 18.04 -6.25
C PHE A 39 22.70 19.19 -7.26
N GLU A 40 23.86 19.50 -7.86
CA GLU A 40 23.96 20.57 -8.85
C GLU A 40 23.13 20.26 -10.11
N MET A 41 23.06 19.00 -10.53
CA MET A 41 22.18 18.57 -11.62
C MET A 41 20.71 18.78 -11.27
N LYS A 42 20.26 18.36 -10.08
CA LYS A 42 18.88 18.57 -9.62
C LYS A 42 18.53 20.05 -9.59
N LYS A 43 19.44 20.91 -9.12
CA LYS A 43 19.28 22.37 -9.09
C LYS A 43 19.13 22.98 -10.47
N GLN A 44 19.91 22.52 -11.46
CA GLN A 44 19.77 22.95 -12.86
C GLN A 44 18.45 22.51 -13.48
N GLN A 45 17.95 21.33 -13.11
CA GLN A 45 16.69 20.79 -13.62
C GLN A 45 15.44 21.41 -12.95
N LEU A 46 15.61 22.13 -11.84
CA LEU A 46 14.55 22.83 -11.11
C LEU A 46 14.88 24.33 -10.95
N PRO A 47 14.93 25.10 -12.05
CA PRO A 47 15.46 26.47 -12.03
C PRO A 47 14.51 27.52 -11.42
N ASN A 48 13.23 27.20 -11.24
CA ASN A 48 12.19 28.16 -10.85
C ASN A 48 11.86 28.09 -9.35
N GLY A 49 11.31 29.18 -8.81
CA GLY A 49 10.64 29.18 -7.50
C GLY A 49 11.54 29.22 -6.26
N GLU A 50 12.82 29.57 -6.40
CA GLU A 50 13.77 29.71 -5.27
C GLU A 50 13.83 28.47 -4.35
N LEU A 51 13.69 27.28 -4.94
CA LEU A 51 13.53 26.01 -4.22
C LEU A 51 14.73 25.61 -3.34
N PHE A 52 15.90 26.20 -3.59
CA PHE A 52 17.17 25.90 -2.92
C PHE A 52 17.65 27.04 -2.02
N ALA A 53 16.77 27.97 -1.62
CA ALA A 53 17.13 29.18 -0.88
C ALA A 53 17.79 28.90 0.49
N VAL A 54 17.51 27.77 1.14
CA VAL A 54 18.13 27.37 2.43
C VAL A 54 19.65 27.28 2.37
N PHE A 55 20.23 27.01 1.20
CA PHE A 55 21.68 26.97 1.02
C PHE A 55 22.34 28.36 1.05
N ASN A 56 21.55 29.44 1.10
CA ASN A 56 22.04 30.80 1.32
C ASN A 56 22.20 31.14 2.82
N GLU A 57 21.72 30.28 3.71
CA GLU A 57 21.87 30.45 5.15
C GLU A 57 23.26 30.06 5.64
N LYS A 58 23.57 30.41 6.89
CA LYS A 58 24.82 30.01 7.53
C LYS A 58 24.71 28.55 7.99
N LEU A 59 25.20 27.64 7.15
CA LEU A 59 25.26 26.20 7.41
C LEU A 59 26.65 25.77 7.87
N THR A 60 26.72 24.81 8.79
CA THR A 60 27.95 24.03 9.03
C THR A 60 28.18 23.05 7.88
N ILE A 61 29.42 22.57 7.70
CA ILE A 61 29.75 21.60 6.66
C ILE A 61 28.89 20.32 6.75
N PRO A 62 28.70 19.69 7.94
CA PRO A 62 27.79 18.55 8.07
C PRO A 62 26.34 18.86 7.69
N GLU A 63 25.80 20.02 8.10
CA GLU A 63 24.44 20.44 7.75
C GLU A 63 24.29 20.62 6.24
N GLN A 64 25.26 21.29 5.60
CA GLN A 64 25.27 21.51 4.16
C GLN A 64 25.33 20.18 3.40
N GLU A 65 26.21 19.25 3.79
CA GLU A 65 26.36 17.95 3.14
C GLU A 65 25.12 17.05 3.32
N ALA A 66 24.51 17.05 4.50
CA ALA A 66 23.28 16.31 4.76
C ALA A 66 22.09 16.89 3.97
N LEU A 67 21.98 18.23 3.90
CA LEU A 67 20.98 18.89 3.06
C LEU A 67 21.20 18.61 1.57
N MET A 68 22.45 18.66 1.08
CA MET A 68 22.77 18.31 -0.31
C MET A 68 22.36 16.88 -0.63
N PHE A 69 22.61 15.94 0.28
CA PHE A 69 22.15 14.56 0.13
C PHE A 69 20.63 14.46 0.02
N LEU A 70 19.88 15.11 0.93
CA LEU A 70 18.41 15.12 0.86
C LEU A 70 17.92 15.72 -0.46
N TYR A 71 18.39 16.92 -0.82
CA TYR A 71 17.95 17.63 -2.01
C TYR A 71 18.32 16.95 -3.32
N ALA A 72 19.47 16.26 -3.39
CA ALA A 72 19.86 15.49 -4.56
C ALA A 72 18.86 14.36 -4.86
N TYR A 73 18.34 13.71 -3.81
CA TYR A 73 17.67 12.43 -3.93
C TYR A 73 16.17 12.44 -3.61
N MET A 74 15.64 13.48 -2.95
CA MET A 74 14.21 13.58 -2.68
C MET A 74 13.38 13.80 -3.96
N PRO A 75 12.15 13.27 -4.03
CA PRO A 75 11.25 13.49 -5.17
C PRO A 75 10.95 14.98 -5.34
N THR A 76 10.59 15.40 -6.56
CA THR A 76 10.32 16.83 -6.84
C THR A 76 9.26 17.44 -5.91
N GLY A 77 8.22 16.69 -5.55
CA GLY A 77 7.19 17.15 -4.61
C GLY A 77 7.75 17.55 -3.24
N ASP A 78 8.74 16.81 -2.74
CA ASP A 78 9.40 17.12 -1.47
C ASP A 78 10.15 18.46 -1.55
N VAL A 79 10.78 18.75 -2.69
CA VAL A 79 11.47 20.02 -2.95
C VAL A 79 10.50 21.20 -3.00
N THR A 80 9.29 21.00 -3.52
CA THR A 80 8.34 22.09 -3.80
C THR A 80 7.37 22.36 -2.67
N ASP A 81 6.94 21.31 -1.97
CA ASP A 81 5.78 21.35 -1.06
C ASP A 81 6.19 21.61 0.40
N TYR A 82 7.48 21.50 0.72
CA TYR A 82 8.04 21.75 2.05
C TYR A 82 9.13 22.83 2.01
N THR A 83 9.34 23.52 3.13
CA THR A 83 10.34 24.59 3.24
C THR A 83 11.74 24.03 3.47
N GLY A 84 12.77 24.79 3.11
CA GLY A 84 14.15 24.43 3.43
C GLY A 84 14.42 24.38 4.94
N ASP A 85 13.80 25.27 5.72
CA ASP A 85 13.84 25.27 7.19
C ASP A 85 13.37 23.94 7.78
N TYR A 86 12.30 23.37 7.21
CA TYR A 86 11.80 22.06 7.63
C TYR A 86 12.85 20.96 7.45
N TYR A 87 13.58 20.96 6.33
CA TYR A 87 14.65 19.99 6.10
C TYR A 87 15.86 20.23 7.00
N LEU A 88 16.29 21.48 7.17
CA LEU A 88 17.41 21.84 8.04
C LEU A 88 17.13 21.43 9.49
N GLU A 89 15.89 21.63 9.96
CA GLU A 89 15.48 21.17 11.27
C GLU A 89 15.54 19.63 11.39
N ASN A 90 15.05 18.90 10.38
CA ASN A 90 15.12 17.44 10.38
C ASN A 90 16.56 16.90 10.36
N VAL A 91 17.50 17.60 9.69
CA VAL A 91 18.94 17.30 9.75
C VAL A 91 19.46 17.46 11.17
N ARG A 92 19.13 18.57 11.84
CA ARG A 92 19.54 18.85 13.23
C ARG A 92 18.96 17.85 14.21
N LEU A 93 17.70 17.46 14.04
CA LEU A 93 17.05 16.44 14.88
C LEU A 93 17.70 15.06 14.70
N SER A 94 18.06 14.68 13.47
CA SER A 94 18.84 13.45 13.24
C SER A 94 20.20 13.49 13.91
N ASP A 95 20.93 14.60 13.79
CA ASP A 95 22.22 14.77 14.48
C ASP A 95 22.06 14.74 16.00
N GLN A 96 21.01 15.37 16.53
CA GLN A 96 20.68 15.33 17.95
C GLN A 96 20.48 13.89 18.43
N ALA A 97 19.61 13.12 17.75
CA ALA A 97 19.37 11.72 18.09
C ALA A 97 20.67 10.90 18.02
N ARG A 98 21.52 11.14 16.99
CA ARG A 98 22.81 10.49 16.84
C ARG A 98 23.78 10.80 17.99
N ARG A 99 23.73 12.01 18.56
CA ARG A 99 24.61 12.41 19.68
C ARG A 99 24.11 11.93 21.03
N GLU A 100 22.79 11.94 21.24
CA GLU A 100 22.18 11.69 22.54
C GLU A 100 21.88 10.20 22.79
N MET A 101 21.62 9.40 21.75
CA MET A 101 21.27 7.98 21.90
C MET A 101 22.52 7.08 22.01
N PRO A 102 22.48 6.00 22.82
CA PRO A 102 23.66 5.15 23.08
C PRO A 102 24.31 4.55 21.82
N TRP A 103 23.50 4.12 20.86
CA TRP A 103 23.94 3.49 19.61
C TRP A 103 24.42 4.49 18.54
N GLY A 104 24.22 5.79 18.71
CA GLY A 104 24.42 6.77 17.64
C GLY A 104 25.88 6.88 17.15
N LYS A 105 26.85 6.47 17.99
CA LYS A 105 28.29 6.38 17.63
C LYS A 105 28.67 5.05 16.99
N GLU A 106 27.87 4.00 17.20
CA GLU A 106 28.14 2.64 16.72
C GLU A 106 27.58 2.42 15.31
N ILE A 107 26.53 3.16 14.94
CA ILE A 107 25.94 3.10 13.61
C ILE A 107 26.92 3.65 12.55
N PRO A 108 27.26 2.86 11.51
CA PRO A 108 28.06 3.31 10.38
C PRO A 108 27.48 4.53 9.65
N ASP A 109 28.33 5.41 9.12
CA ASP A 109 27.88 6.66 8.49
C ASP A 109 27.01 6.44 7.25
N ASP A 110 27.30 5.40 6.46
CA ASP A 110 26.51 5.01 5.30
C ASP A 110 25.13 4.49 5.71
N VAL A 111 25.06 3.61 6.72
CA VAL A 111 23.80 3.12 7.27
C VAL A 111 22.96 4.28 7.84
N PHE A 112 23.57 5.17 8.61
CA PHE A 112 22.88 6.35 9.16
C PHE A 112 22.34 7.26 8.04
N ARG A 113 23.17 7.56 7.04
CA ARG A 113 22.80 8.43 5.92
C ARG A 113 21.62 7.89 5.11
N HIS A 114 21.55 6.59 4.89
CA HIS A 114 20.51 6.00 4.04
C HIS A 114 19.25 5.59 4.81
N PHE A 115 19.36 5.27 6.11
CA PHE A 115 18.27 4.64 6.86
C PHE A 115 17.84 5.38 8.13
N VAL A 116 18.46 6.53 8.44
CA VAL A 116 18.03 7.45 9.52
C VAL A 116 17.74 8.84 8.99
N LEU A 117 18.68 9.43 8.24
CA LEU A 117 18.56 10.81 7.75
C LEU A 117 17.28 11.05 6.92
N PRO A 118 16.91 10.21 5.93
CA PRO A 118 15.74 10.46 5.09
C PRO A 118 14.45 10.50 5.91
N ILE A 119 13.66 11.53 5.67
CA ILE A 119 12.37 11.73 6.35
C ILE A 119 11.32 10.82 5.73
N ARG A 120 11.20 10.85 4.40
CA ARG A 120 10.24 10.04 3.64
C ARG A 120 10.49 8.55 3.82
N VAL A 121 9.41 7.79 3.91
CA VAL A 121 9.41 6.33 3.96
C VAL A 121 8.66 5.74 2.75
N ASN A 122 7.47 6.24 2.46
CA ASN A 122 6.56 5.77 1.40
C ASN A 122 6.01 6.99 0.62
N ASN A 123 4.71 6.97 0.28
CA ASN A 123 3.97 8.01 -0.42
C ASN A 123 3.19 8.95 0.52
N GLU A 124 3.53 8.97 1.81
CA GLU A 124 2.89 9.82 2.82
C GLU A 124 3.17 11.31 2.61
N ASN A 125 2.36 12.16 3.23
CA ASN A 125 2.76 13.54 3.45
C ASN A 125 3.76 13.59 4.60
N LEU A 126 4.80 14.41 4.45
CA LEU A 126 5.73 14.68 5.52
C LEU A 126 5.10 15.63 6.54
N ASP A 127 5.38 15.37 7.82
CA ASP A 127 4.90 16.15 8.96
C ASP A 127 6.00 16.30 10.02
N ASP A 128 5.63 16.77 11.20
CA ASP A 128 6.55 17.03 12.31
C ASP A 128 6.83 15.81 13.22
N SER A 129 6.53 14.61 12.72
CA SER A 129 6.65 13.37 13.50
C SER A 129 8.02 13.17 14.12
N ARG A 130 9.13 13.48 13.42
CA ARG A 130 10.49 13.31 13.97
C ARG A 130 10.69 14.03 15.31
N ARG A 131 10.25 15.29 15.41
CA ARG A 131 10.37 16.09 16.64
C ARG A 131 9.47 15.56 17.75
N VAL A 132 8.22 15.26 17.42
CA VAL A 132 7.23 14.78 18.39
C VAL A 132 7.67 13.41 18.94
N PHE A 133 8.00 12.47 18.06
CA PHE A 133 8.37 11.11 18.44
C PHE A 133 9.68 11.05 19.21
N TYR A 134 10.69 11.85 18.84
CA TYR A 134 11.92 11.94 19.61
C TYR A 134 11.66 12.33 21.07
N ASN A 135 10.80 13.32 21.30
CA ASN A 135 10.47 13.77 22.65
C ASN A 135 9.68 12.73 23.46
N GLU A 136 8.81 11.94 22.80
CA GLU A 136 8.07 10.86 23.47
C GLU A 136 8.92 9.60 23.74
N LEU A 137 9.88 9.30 22.87
CA LEU A 137 10.63 8.04 22.89
C LEU A 137 11.99 8.11 23.59
N LYS A 138 12.73 9.23 23.49
CA LYS A 138 14.13 9.31 23.95
C LYS A 138 14.33 8.80 25.39
N ASP A 139 13.42 9.15 26.30
CA ASP A 139 13.54 8.79 27.71
C ASP A 139 13.15 7.33 27.98
N ARG A 140 12.33 6.73 27.12
CA ARG A 140 11.99 5.29 27.17
C ARG A 140 13.16 4.42 26.74
N VAL A 141 13.92 4.87 25.73
CA VAL A 141 14.91 4.01 25.04
C VAL A 141 16.37 4.27 25.41
N LYS A 142 16.73 5.44 25.97
CA LYS A 142 18.12 5.84 26.23
C LYS A 142 18.94 4.90 27.15
N ASN A 143 18.28 4.04 27.92
CA ASN A 143 18.91 3.09 28.83
C ASN A 143 18.84 1.63 28.35
N LEU A 144 18.34 1.41 27.12
CA LEU A 144 18.18 0.09 26.53
C LEU A 144 19.34 -0.24 25.58
N SER A 145 19.53 -1.53 25.32
CA SER A 145 20.32 -1.98 24.18
C SER A 145 19.63 -1.55 22.87
N LEU A 146 20.37 -1.50 21.75
CA LEU A 146 19.76 -1.20 20.45
C LEU A 146 18.67 -2.22 20.10
N HIS A 147 18.90 -3.51 20.38
CA HIS A 147 17.91 -4.58 20.19
C HIS A 147 16.62 -4.31 20.97
N ASP A 148 16.72 -4.03 22.28
CA ASP A 148 15.54 -3.82 23.13
C ASP A 148 14.87 -2.49 22.85
N ALA A 149 15.62 -1.47 22.39
CA ALA A 149 15.07 -0.22 21.93
C ALA A 149 14.18 -0.38 20.69
N VAL A 150 14.52 -1.27 19.75
CA VAL A 150 13.65 -1.58 18.59
C VAL A 150 12.32 -2.16 19.06
N LEU A 151 12.34 -3.14 19.97
CA LEU A 151 11.13 -3.75 20.53
C LEU A 151 10.31 -2.72 21.32
N GLU A 152 10.95 -1.90 22.15
CA GLU A 152 10.29 -0.85 22.93
C GLU A 152 9.61 0.21 22.05
N VAL A 153 10.27 0.63 20.97
CA VAL A 153 9.64 1.56 20.02
C VAL A 153 8.41 0.92 19.37
N ASN A 154 8.44 -0.38 19.03
CA ASN A 154 7.29 -1.06 18.44
C ASN A 154 6.10 -1.18 19.42
N HIS A 155 6.39 -1.45 20.71
CA HIS A 155 5.39 -1.40 21.77
C HIS A 155 4.77 0.00 21.91
N TRP A 156 5.59 1.07 21.92
CA TRP A 156 5.07 2.43 21.88
C TRP A 156 4.22 2.70 20.65
N CYS A 157 4.55 2.10 19.49
CA CYS A 157 3.74 2.25 18.29
C CYS A 157 2.35 1.62 18.45
N HIS A 158 2.27 0.45 19.08
CA HIS A 158 1.02 -0.24 19.39
C HIS A 158 0.13 0.55 20.37
N GLU A 159 0.71 1.36 21.28
CA GLU A 159 -0.07 2.32 22.12
C GLU A 159 -0.85 3.35 21.28
N LYS A 160 -0.50 3.54 20.01
CA LYS A 160 -1.00 4.64 19.17
C LYS A 160 -1.86 4.17 18.00
N VAL A 161 -1.44 3.12 17.29
CA VAL A 161 -2.01 2.75 15.98
C VAL A 161 -2.25 1.24 15.91
N ILE A 162 -3.36 0.84 15.25
CA ILE A 162 -3.68 -0.54 14.88
C ILE A 162 -4.14 -0.66 13.43
N TYR A 163 -4.19 -1.90 12.93
CA TYR A 163 -4.59 -2.18 11.57
C TYR A 163 -6.08 -1.92 11.31
N THR A 164 -6.38 -1.19 10.22
CA THR A 164 -7.70 -1.14 9.58
C THR A 164 -7.53 -0.84 8.08
N PRO A 165 -8.20 -1.58 7.19
CA PRO A 165 -8.10 -1.36 5.74
C PRO A 165 -8.59 0.03 5.35
N SER A 166 -7.98 0.61 4.31
CA SER A 166 -8.38 1.89 3.73
C SER A 166 -7.76 2.06 2.34
N ASP A 167 -8.02 3.20 1.68
CA ASP A 167 -7.49 3.52 0.36
C ASP A 167 -5.93 3.55 0.27
N ALA A 168 -5.42 3.68 -0.96
CA ALA A 168 -4.00 3.61 -1.29
C ALA A 168 -3.13 4.82 -0.88
N ARG A 169 -3.71 5.94 -0.43
CA ARG A 169 -2.92 7.08 0.11
C ARG A 169 -2.34 6.67 1.45
N THR A 170 -1.06 6.90 1.74
CA THR A 170 -0.53 6.66 3.10
C THR A 170 -0.73 7.92 3.95
N SER A 171 -1.40 7.81 5.09
CA SER A 171 -1.47 8.89 6.08
C SER A 171 -0.08 9.24 6.62
N SER A 172 0.15 10.51 6.96
CA SER A 172 1.38 10.91 7.66
C SER A 172 1.45 10.31 9.07
N PRO A 173 2.63 10.15 9.68
CA PRO A 173 2.72 9.51 10.99
C PRO A 173 1.86 10.20 12.09
N LEU A 174 1.79 11.53 12.12
CA LEU A 174 0.91 12.24 13.07
C LEU A 174 -0.57 12.11 12.72
N ALA A 175 -0.92 12.02 11.44
CA ALA A 175 -2.30 11.73 11.02
C ALA A 175 -2.73 10.31 11.45
N SER A 176 -1.81 9.34 11.43
CA SER A 176 -2.04 8.00 11.98
C SER A 176 -2.28 8.03 13.48
N VAL A 177 -1.52 8.83 14.26
CA VAL A 177 -1.81 9.05 15.69
C VAL A 177 -3.21 9.63 15.87
N LYS A 178 -3.56 10.69 15.12
CA LYS A 178 -4.85 11.37 15.21
C LYS A 178 -6.04 10.46 14.88
N THR A 179 -5.79 9.45 14.06
CA THR A 179 -6.79 8.47 13.61
C THR A 179 -6.87 7.25 14.54
N ALA A 180 -5.77 6.92 15.22
CA ALA A 180 -5.53 5.71 16.02
C ALA A 180 -5.54 4.38 15.26
N TYR A 181 -5.47 4.43 13.92
CA TYR A 181 -5.36 3.24 13.06
C TYR A 181 -4.75 3.59 11.69
N GLY A 182 -4.25 2.58 10.98
CA GLY A 182 -3.74 2.67 9.61
C GLY A 182 -3.78 1.30 8.92
N ARG A 183 -3.55 1.23 7.60
CA ARG A 183 -3.23 -0.06 6.96
C ARG A 183 -1.73 -0.37 7.12
N CYS A 184 -1.28 -1.51 6.62
CA CYS A 184 0.11 -1.96 6.70
C CYS A 184 1.12 -0.90 6.22
N GLY A 185 0.78 -0.10 5.21
CA GLY A 185 1.63 1.00 4.72
C GLY A 185 1.76 2.16 5.72
N GLU A 186 0.68 2.57 6.37
CA GLU A 186 0.65 3.59 7.43
C GLU A 186 1.39 3.10 8.67
N GLU A 187 1.16 1.87 9.11
CA GLU A 187 1.80 1.30 10.31
C GLU A 187 3.31 1.16 10.14
N SER A 188 3.76 0.66 8.99
CA SER A 188 5.20 0.55 8.69
C SER A 188 5.86 1.91 8.45
N THR A 189 5.17 2.87 7.83
CA THR A 189 5.65 4.27 7.71
C THR A 189 5.79 4.92 9.08
N PHE A 190 4.78 4.74 9.94
CA PHE A 190 4.76 5.25 11.30
C PHE A 190 5.89 4.67 12.16
N THR A 191 6.06 3.35 12.12
CA THR A 191 7.08 2.63 12.90
C THR A 191 8.49 2.98 12.43
N VAL A 192 8.74 3.09 11.11
CA VAL A 192 10.03 3.55 10.58
C VAL A 192 10.31 4.99 11.02
N ALA A 193 9.32 5.89 10.95
CA ALA A 193 9.49 7.27 11.42
C ALA A 193 9.81 7.33 12.93
N ALA A 194 9.15 6.50 13.74
CA ALA A 194 9.41 6.38 15.17
C ALA A 194 10.84 5.91 15.48
N LEU A 195 11.30 4.82 14.84
CA LEU A 195 12.66 4.29 14.99
C LEU A 195 13.71 5.32 14.57
N ARG A 196 13.54 5.95 13.39
CA ARG A 196 14.46 6.97 12.88
C ARG A 196 14.50 8.21 13.76
N SER A 197 13.41 8.55 14.46
CA SER A 197 13.36 9.70 15.37
C SER A 197 14.38 9.58 16.51
N VAL A 198 14.62 8.36 17.01
CA VAL A 198 15.64 8.04 18.03
C VAL A 198 16.92 7.46 17.42
N GLY A 199 17.18 7.76 16.14
CA GLY A 199 18.45 7.41 15.49
C GLY A 199 18.65 5.92 15.21
N ILE A 200 17.60 5.09 15.26
CA ILE A 200 17.67 3.67 14.90
C ILE A 200 17.52 3.55 13.37
N PRO A 201 18.45 2.90 12.64
CA PRO A 201 18.32 2.73 11.20
C PRO A 201 17.21 1.73 10.89
N ALA A 202 16.24 2.17 10.09
CA ALA A 202 15.06 1.38 9.76
C ALA A 202 14.62 1.59 8.31
N ARG A 203 13.99 0.57 7.74
CA ARG A 203 13.42 0.60 6.38
C ARG A 203 12.07 -0.12 6.32
N GLN A 204 11.17 0.39 5.49
CA GLN A 204 9.93 -0.30 5.15
C GLN A 204 10.27 -1.35 4.10
N VAL A 205 9.81 -2.57 4.32
CA VAL A 205 9.91 -3.68 3.36
C VAL A 205 8.53 -3.95 2.78
N TYR A 206 8.49 -4.29 1.50
CA TYR A 206 7.26 -4.51 0.78
C TYR A 206 7.31 -5.78 -0.05
N THR A 207 6.21 -6.55 0.00
CA THR A 207 5.88 -7.50 -1.06
C THR A 207 4.81 -6.88 -1.94
N PRO A 208 5.11 -6.59 -3.22
CA PRO A 208 4.17 -5.88 -4.08
C PRO A 208 2.88 -6.64 -4.31
N ARG A 209 2.98 -7.98 -4.40
CA ARG A 209 1.87 -8.92 -4.49
C ARG A 209 2.31 -10.27 -3.94
N TRP A 210 1.46 -10.91 -3.14
CA TRP A 210 1.64 -12.30 -2.77
C TRP A 210 1.45 -13.22 -3.99
N ALA A 211 2.20 -14.32 -4.05
CA ALA A 211 2.02 -15.33 -5.11
C ALA A 211 0.95 -16.37 -4.75
N HIS A 212 0.81 -16.66 -3.45
CA HIS A 212 -0.03 -17.74 -2.94
C HIS A 212 -1.43 -17.27 -2.50
N THR A 213 -1.62 -15.98 -2.29
CA THR A 213 -2.91 -15.33 -1.98
C THR A 213 -3.01 -14.02 -2.74
N ASP A 214 -4.21 -13.46 -2.85
CA ASP A 214 -4.39 -12.08 -3.32
C ASP A 214 -4.02 -11.09 -2.19
N ASP A 215 -3.72 -9.84 -2.56
CA ASP A 215 -3.18 -8.75 -1.72
C ASP A 215 -1.64 -8.61 -1.72
N ASN A 216 -1.19 -7.56 -1.04
CA ASN A 216 0.18 -7.14 -0.79
C ASN A 216 0.42 -7.04 0.73
N HIS A 217 1.65 -6.73 1.13
CA HIS A 217 1.91 -6.41 2.53
C HIS A 217 3.16 -5.55 2.71
N ALA A 218 3.15 -4.73 3.77
CA ALA A 218 4.26 -3.87 4.16
C ALA A 218 4.59 -4.06 5.64
N TRP A 219 5.86 -4.16 5.98
CA TRP A 219 6.35 -4.29 7.36
C TRP A 219 7.69 -3.56 7.52
N VAL A 220 8.39 -3.76 8.64
CA VAL A 220 9.61 -3.02 8.98
C VAL A 220 10.81 -3.95 9.17
N GLU A 221 11.96 -3.48 8.72
CA GLU A 221 13.27 -3.97 9.15
C GLU A 221 14.04 -2.89 9.90
N ALA A 222 14.70 -3.25 11.00
CA ALA A 222 15.63 -2.42 11.73
C ALA A 222 17.04 -3.02 11.72
N TRP A 223 18.05 -2.15 11.64
CA TRP A 223 19.45 -2.55 11.69
C TRP A 223 19.93 -2.62 13.13
N VAL A 224 20.41 -3.78 13.55
CA VAL A 224 20.97 -4.04 14.87
C VAL A 224 22.31 -4.76 14.70
N ASP A 225 23.39 -4.12 15.15
CA ASP A 225 24.75 -4.70 15.23
C ASP A 225 25.22 -5.43 13.96
N GLY A 226 25.03 -4.81 12.79
CA GLY A 226 25.49 -5.35 11.51
C GLY A 226 24.49 -6.23 10.78
N LYS A 227 23.28 -6.40 11.31
CA LYS A 227 22.24 -7.25 10.70
C LYS A 227 20.90 -6.54 10.62
N TRP A 228 20.13 -6.85 9.58
CA TRP A 228 18.74 -6.44 9.45
C TRP A 228 17.82 -7.46 10.11
N TYR A 229 16.89 -6.98 10.91
CA TYR A 229 15.88 -7.78 11.59
C TYR A 229 14.49 -7.29 11.22
N PHE A 230 13.59 -8.20 10.85
CA PHE A 230 12.21 -7.86 10.49
C PHE A 230 11.24 -8.06 11.66
N PHE A 231 10.13 -7.33 11.64
CA PHE A 231 9.03 -7.45 12.62
C PHE A 231 7.76 -6.77 12.08
N GLY A 232 6.61 -7.11 12.67
CA GLY A 232 5.33 -6.46 12.37
C GLY A 232 5.29 -5.02 12.89
N ALA A 233 4.71 -4.12 12.10
CA ALA A 233 4.68 -2.69 12.41
C ALA A 233 3.47 -2.38 13.28
N CYS A 234 3.67 -1.76 14.45
CA CYS A 234 2.64 -1.61 15.48
C CYS A 234 2.11 -2.95 16.04
N GLU A 235 2.80 -4.06 15.75
CA GLU A 235 2.42 -5.42 16.12
C GLU A 235 3.56 -6.07 16.91
N PRO A 236 3.72 -5.72 18.20
CA PRO A 236 4.88 -6.13 18.97
C PRO A 236 4.86 -7.64 19.25
N GLU A 237 5.97 -8.27 18.88
CA GLU A 237 6.31 -9.65 19.23
C GLU A 237 7.44 -9.65 20.27
N PRO A 238 7.58 -10.71 21.10
CA PRO A 238 8.57 -10.72 22.19
C PRO A 238 10.03 -10.70 21.71
N VAL A 239 10.28 -11.00 20.44
CA VAL A 239 11.61 -11.11 19.82
C VAL A 239 11.55 -10.61 18.37
N LEU A 240 12.70 -10.21 17.82
CA LEU A 240 12.83 -9.84 16.42
C LEU A 240 12.83 -11.06 15.48
N ASN A 241 12.64 -10.84 14.18
CA ASN A 241 12.40 -11.86 13.15
C ASN A 241 11.15 -12.72 13.39
N LEU A 242 10.19 -12.15 14.12
CA LEU A 242 8.89 -12.75 14.38
C LEU A 242 7.78 -11.77 14.01
N GLY A 243 6.81 -12.29 13.27
CA GLY A 243 5.56 -11.65 12.91
C GLY A 243 4.58 -12.72 12.43
N TRP A 244 3.31 -12.37 12.33
CA TRP A 244 2.30 -13.30 11.81
C TRP A 244 2.56 -13.69 10.34
N PHE A 245 3.27 -12.83 9.60
CA PHE A 245 3.55 -13.00 8.18
C PHE A 245 4.78 -13.87 7.87
N ASN A 246 5.48 -14.46 8.86
CA ASN A 246 6.65 -15.31 8.58
C ASN A 246 6.34 -16.43 7.56
N ALA A 247 5.22 -17.14 7.74
CA ALA A 247 4.77 -18.20 6.83
C ALA A 247 4.44 -17.66 5.42
N PRO A 248 3.54 -16.66 5.26
CA PRO A 248 3.33 -15.98 3.98
C PRO A 248 4.61 -15.46 3.31
N ALA A 249 5.50 -14.82 4.08
CA ALA A 249 6.77 -14.27 3.59
C ALA A 249 7.71 -15.36 3.06
N SER A 250 7.75 -16.54 3.68
CA SER A 250 8.53 -17.67 3.14
C SER A 250 8.05 -18.15 1.75
N ARG A 251 6.83 -17.72 1.36
CA ARG A 251 6.17 -18.07 0.10
C ARG A 251 6.08 -16.88 -0.88
N GLY A 252 6.74 -15.77 -0.60
CA GLY A 252 6.77 -14.62 -1.49
C GLY A 252 7.73 -14.83 -2.66
N MET A 253 7.47 -14.14 -3.77
CA MET A 253 8.38 -14.16 -4.92
C MET A 253 9.37 -12.99 -4.91
N LEU A 254 9.03 -11.88 -4.27
CA LEU A 254 9.88 -10.70 -4.18
C LEU A 254 9.57 -9.93 -2.88
N MET A 255 10.61 -9.50 -2.18
CA MET A 255 10.54 -8.50 -1.12
C MET A 255 11.58 -7.44 -1.43
N HIS A 256 11.19 -6.18 -1.43
CA HIS A 256 12.08 -5.09 -1.81
C HIS A 256 11.89 -3.89 -0.90
N THR A 257 12.87 -2.99 -0.95
CA THR A 257 12.80 -1.67 -0.34
C THR A 257 13.44 -0.63 -1.25
N LYS A 258 13.07 0.63 -1.07
CA LYS A 258 13.65 1.78 -1.76
C LYS A 258 14.57 2.54 -0.82
N VAL A 259 15.82 2.68 -1.21
CA VAL A 259 16.87 3.34 -0.42
C VAL A 259 17.23 4.66 -1.10
N PHE A 260 16.94 5.79 -0.45
CA PHE A 260 17.23 7.11 -1.03
C PHE A 260 18.73 7.30 -1.29
N GLY A 261 19.07 7.81 -2.47
CA GLY A 261 20.45 7.98 -2.94
C GLY A 261 21.07 6.76 -3.62
N ARG A 262 22.33 6.92 -4.05
CA ARG A 262 23.16 5.86 -4.64
C ARG A 262 23.61 4.92 -3.54
N TYR A 263 22.93 3.79 -3.36
CA TYR A 263 23.23 2.84 -2.30
C TYR A 263 23.90 1.59 -2.88
N THR A 264 25.08 1.24 -2.36
CA THR A 264 25.89 0.11 -2.84
C THR A 264 26.03 -0.94 -1.74
N GLY A 265 24.89 -1.41 -1.23
CA GLY A 265 24.83 -2.51 -0.25
C GLY A 265 25.21 -3.87 -0.83
N GLN A 266 25.05 -4.90 -0.01
CA GLN A 266 25.29 -6.29 -0.42
C GLN A 266 24.09 -6.89 -1.17
N GLU A 267 22.92 -6.30 -1.00
CA GLU A 267 21.66 -6.75 -1.60
C GLU A 267 21.67 -6.60 -3.14
N GLU A 268 20.93 -7.45 -3.84
CA GLU A 268 20.77 -7.34 -5.30
C GLU A 268 20.06 -6.02 -5.64
N ILE A 269 20.74 -5.15 -6.39
CA ILE A 269 20.14 -3.93 -6.93
C ILE A 269 19.16 -4.31 -8.04
N MET A 270 17.88 -4.05 -7.80
CA MET A 270 16.82 -4.27 -8.78
C MET A 270 16.83 -3.19 -9.84
N TYR A 271 16.88 -1.94 -9.40
CA TYR A 271 16.78 -0.77 -10.24
C TYR A 271 17.39 0.43 -9.52
N GLU A 272 17.96 1.37 -10.26
CA GLU A 272 18.49 2.61 -9.71
C GLU A 272 17.90 3.79 -10.49
N THR A 273 17.29 4.73 -9.77
CA THR A 273 16.75 5.98 -10.33
C THR A 273 17.63 7.16 -9.93
N PRO A 274 17.35 8.39 -10.42
CA PRO A 274 17.99 9.58 -9.86
C PRO A 274 17.67 9.85 -8.39
N ASN A 275 16.61 9.27 -7.83
CA ASN A 275 16.16 9.51 -6.45
C ASN A 275 16.56 8.40 -5.46
N TYR A 276 16.49 7.14 -5.88
CA TYR A 276 16.68 6.00 -4.98
C TYR A 276 17.26 4.78 -5.69
N THR A 277 17.84 3.90 -4.90
CA THR A 277 18.23 2.55 -5.29
C THR A 277 17.19 1.57 -4.74
N GLU A 278 16.60 0.75 -5.58
CA GLU A 278 15.70 -0.33 -5.18
C GLU A 278 16.49 -1.62 -5.04
N ILE A 279 16.36 -2.26 -3.88
CA ILE A 279 17.11 -3.47 -3.54
C ILE A 279 16.17 -4.61 -3.19
N ASN A 280 16.59 -5.82 -3.56
CA ASN A 280 15.91 -7.06 -3.26
C ASN A 280 16.39 -7.62 -1.91
N VAL A 281 15.46 -7.85 -1.00
CA VAL A 281 15.74 -8.30 0.39
C VAL A 281 15.10 -9.64 0.72
N ILE A 282 14.60 -10.36 -0.30
CA ILE A 282 13.91 -11.64 -0.15
C ILE A 282 14.73 -12.72 0.57
N ASP A 283 16.07 -12.66 0.50
CA ASP A 283 16.95 -13.64 1.15
C ASP A 283 16.81 -13.64 2.68
N ASN A 284 16.25 -12.59 3.29
CA ASN A 284 15.91 -12.56 4.71
C ASN A 284 14.68 -13.42 5.07
N TYR A 285 13.87 -13.82 4.08
CA TYR A 285 12.53 -14.41 4.28
C TYR A 285 12.37 -15.80 3.68
N ALA A 286 12.95 -16.05 2.51
CA ALA A 286 12.65 -17.24 1.71
C ALA A 286 13.88 -17.78 0.95
N PRO A 287 13.93 -19.09 0.67
CA PRO A 287 14.90 -19.65 -0.26
C PRO A 287 14.69 -19.10 -1.68
N THR A 288 15.77 -18.64 -2.30
CA THR A 288 15.72 -17.95 -3.59
C THR A 288 16.46 -18.71 -4.69
N ALA A 289 16.21 -18.30 -5.92
CA ALA A 289 16.96 -18.73 -7.10
C ALA A 289 17.04 -17.57 -8.11
N LYS A 290 18.13 -17.54 -8.88
CA LYS A 290 18.29 -16.60 -9.98
C LYS A 290 17.66 -17.16 -11.25
N GLY A 291 16.71 -16.43 -11.82
CA GLY A 291 16.13 -16.72 -13.13
C GLY A 291 16.81 -15.89 -14.21
N SER A 292 17.16 -16.52 -15.34
CA SER A 292 17.73 -15.86 -16.52
C SER A 292 16.79 -15.94 -17.71
N VAL A 293 16.71 -14.86 -18.49
CA VAL A 293 15.84 -14.72 -19.65
C VAL A 293 16.67 -14.28 -20.84
N LEU A 294 16.58 -15.02 -21.94
CA LEU A 294 17.13 -14.64 -23.25
C LEU A 294 15.98 -14.18 -24.16
N VAL A 295 16.04 -12.94 -24.64
CA VAL A 295 15.07 -12.38 -25.58
C VAL A 295 15.62 -12.43 -27.01
N THR A 296 14.85 -12.98 -27.94
CA THR A 296 15.19 -13.00 -29.36
C THR A 296 14.10 -12.43 -30.26
N ASP A 297 14.47 -11.96 -31.45
CA ASP A 297 13.53 -11.64 -32.52
C ASP A 297 12.99 -12.94 -33.18
N ALA A 298 12.11 -12.78 -34.17
CA ALA A 298 11.49 -13.89 -34.88
C ALA A 298 12.51 -14.73 -35.69
N GLU A 299 13.64 -14.13 -36.05
CA GLU A 299 14.78 -14.74 -36.74
C GLU A 299 15.75 -15.43 -35.77
N GLY A 300 15.50 -15.34 -34.46
CA GLY A 300 16.28 -15.97 -33.40
C GLY A 300 17.53 -15.19 -32.99
N GLN A 301 17.70 -13.94 -33.43
CA GLN A 301 18.79 -13.07 -33.01
C GLN A 301 18.50 -12.44 -31.64
N PRO A 302 19.51 -12.30 -30.76
CA PRO A 302 19.31 -11.64 -29.47
C PRO A 302 18.89 -10.18 -29.60
N VAL A 303 17.94 -9.76 -28.78
CA VAL A 303 17.42 -8.38 -28.78
C VAL A 303 17.97 -7.64 -27.57
N ALA A 304 18.80 -6.64 -27.81
CA ALA A 304 19.31 -5.76 -26.77
C ALA A 304 18.27 -4.71 -26.35
N ASP A 305 18.32 -4.29 -25.08
CA ASP A 305 17.46 -3.24 -24.54
C ASP A 305 15.95 -3.53 -24.70
N ALA A 306 15.56 -4.81 -24.73
CA ALA A 306 14.17 -5.23 -24.62
C ALA A 306 13.69 -5.11 -23.17
N THR A 307 12.49 -4.59 -22.97
CA THR A 307 11.86 -4.51 -21.65
C THR A 307 11.39 -5.90 -21.25
N VAL A 308 11.84 -6.39 -20.09
CA VAL A 308 11.47 -7.69 -19.50
C VAL A 308 10.76 -7.46 -18.17
N GLU A 309 9.47 -7.77 -18.12
CA GLU A 309 8.63 -7.66 -16.95
C GLU A 309 8.43 -9.04 -16.30
N PHE A 310 8.73 -9.16 -15.02
CA PHE A 310 8.44 -10.34 -14.20
C PHE A 310 7.11 -10.13 -13.48
N LYS A 311 6.12 -10.99 -13.76
CA LYS A 311 4.73 -10.79 -13.33
C LYS A 311 4.25 -11.91 -12.41
N VAL A 312 3.59 -11.53 -11.32
CA VAL A 312 2.95 -12.43 -10.34
C VAL A 312 1.45 -12.44 -10.56
N TYR A 313 0.82 -13.61 -10.52
CA TYR A 313 -0.63 -13.69 -10.52
C TYR A 313 -1.19 -13.22 -9.18
N ASN A 314 -2.01 -12.17 -9.18
CA ASN A 314 -2.71 -11.65 -8.01
C ASN A 314 -3.89 -10.77 -8.48
N TYR A 315 -5.02 -10.79 -7.77
CA TYR A 315 -6.27 -10.12 -8.15
C TYR A 315 -6.72 -10.42 -9.58
N ALA A 316 -6.62 -11.69 -9.99
CA ALA A 316 -6.92 -12.12 -11.35
C ALA A 316 -6.21 -11.28 -12.43
N GLU A 317 -5.00 -10.79 -12.13
CA GLU A 317 -4.11 -10.04 -13.01
C GLU A 317 -2.70 -10.67 -12.95
N PHE A 318 -1.90 -10.51 -14.00
CA PHE A 318 -0.46 -10.71 -13.95
C PHE A 318 0.27 -9.38 -13.68
N TYR A 319 0.38 -9.02 -12.40
CA TYR A 319 0.96 -7.76 -11.94
C TYR A 319 2.48 -7.75 -12.07
N THR A 320 3.06 -6.70 -12.65
CA THR A 320 4.52 -6.54 -12.78
C THR A 320 5.15 -6.21 -11.44
N VAL A 321 5.98 -7.10 -10.91
CA VAL A 321 6.73 -6.88 -9.66
C VAL A 321 8.17 -6.42 -9.90
N ALA A 322 8.71 -6.64 -11.09
CA ALA A 322 10.03 -6.15 -11.47
C ALA A 322 10.11 -5.93 -12.98
N THR A 323 10.78 -4.85 -13.39
CA THR A 323 11.08 -4.55 -14.78
C THR A 323 12.60 -4.47 -14.96
N LYS A 324 13.12 -5.21 -15.94
CA LYS A 324 14.53 -5.25 -16.33
C LYS A 324 14.67 -4.93 -17.81
N HIS A 325 15.89 -4.65 -18.25
CA HIS A 325 16.23 -4.48 -19.66
C HIS A 325 17.29 -5.50 -20.04
N THR A 326 17.21 -6.03 -21.26
CA THR A 326 18.22 -6.97 -21.75
C THR A 326 19.54 -6.27 -22.05
N ASP A 327 20.64 -6.95 -21.78
CA ASP A 327 21.96 -6.50 -22.19
C ASP A 327 22.19 -6.65 -23.70
N ARG A 328 23.41 -6.33 -24.17
CA ARG A 328 23.78 -6.45 -25.60
C ARG A 328 23.70 -7.87 -26.15
N SER A 329 23.70 -8.88 -25.29
CA SER A 329 23.57 -10.29 -25.65
C SER A 329 22.13 -10.81 -25.53
N GLY A 330 21.16 -9.92 -25.25
CA GLY A 330 19.75 -10.26 -25.13
C GLY A 330 19.35 -10.85 -23.79
N HIS A 331 20.19 -10.75 -22.75
CA HIS A 331 19.92 -11.39 -21.45
C HIS A 331 19.43 -10.40 -20.39
N ALA A 332 18.49 -10.85 -19.56
CA ALA A 332 18.08 -10.21 -18.32
C ALA A 332 17.99 -11.25 -17.20
N SER A 333 18.05 -10.82 -15.93
CA SER A 333 17.91 -11.72 -14.79
C SER A 333 17.28 -11.07 -13.57
N LEU A 334 16.67 -11.89 -12.73
CA LEU A 334 16.11 -11.51 -11.43
C LEU A 334 16.36 -12.65 -10.43
N THR A 335 16.65 -12.31 -9.17
CA THR A 335 16.62 -13.27 -8.07
C THR A 335 15.24 -13.22 -7.41
N ALA A 336 14.57 -14.37 -7.25
CA ALA A 336 13.22 -14.44 -6.71
C ALA A 336 13.01 -15.72 -5.89
N GLY A 337 11.87 -15.79 -5.18
CA GLY A 337 11.43 -16.99 -4.49
C GLY A 337 11.22 -18.17 -5.45
N LYS A 338 11.34 -19.41 -4.96
CA LYS A 338 11.27 -20.63 -5.80
C LYS A 338 9.83 -21.02 -6.19
N GLY A 339 9.22 -20.22 -7.06
CA GLY A 339 7.89 -20.43 -7.63
C GLY A 339 7.80 -20.00 -9.10
N ASP A 340 6.58 -19.86 -9.61
CA ASP A 340 6.30 -19.50 -11.00
C ASP A 340 5.99 -18.00 -11.17
N MET A 341 6.53 -17.39 -12.22
CA MET A 341 6.10 -16.07 -12.73
C MET A 341 5.79 -16.16 -14.22
N LEU A 342 4.92 -15.25 -14.69
CA LEU A 342 4.82 -14.96 -16.11
C LEU A 342 5.88 -13.91 -16.46
N VAL A 343 6.76 -14.21 -17.40
CA VAL A 343 7.75 -13.26 -17.90
C VAL A 343 7.26 -12.71 -19.23
N TRP A 344 7.17 -11.38 -19.33
CA TRP A 344 6.73 -10.66 -20.52
C TRP A 344 7.89 -9.85 -21.09
N ALA A 345 8.20 -10.00 -22.37
CA ALA A 345 9.22 -9.22 -23.05
C ALA A 345 8.59 -8.38 -24.16
N SER A 346 9.01 -7.13 -24.31
CA SER A 346 8.53 -6.25 -25.38
C SER A 346 9.62 -5.32 -25.91
N LYS A 347 9.54 -5.01 -27.21
CA LYS A 347 10.38 -4.03 -27.90
C LYS A 347 9.68 -3.59 -29.19
N ASP A 348 9.66 -2.29 -29.47
CA ASP A 348 9.18 -1.70 -30.72
C ASP A 348 7.79 -2.20 -31.19
N GLY A 349 6.85 -2.34 -30.24
CA GLY A 349 5.47 -2.76 -30.51
C GLY A 349 5.25 -4.27 -30.65
N ARG A 350 6.33 -5.07 -30.65
CA ARG A 350 6.27 -6.54 -30.59
C ARG A 350 6.45 -7.03 -29.16
N PHE A 351 5.86 -8.17 -28.84
CA PHE A 351 5.99 -8.77 -27.53
C PHE A 351 6.01 -10.30 -27.59
N GLY A 352 6.42 -10.91 -26.49
CA GLY A 352 6.37 -12.34 -26.25
C GLY A 352 6.32 -12.60 -24.75
N TYR A 353 5.84 -13.76 -24.34
CA TYR A 353 5.78 -14.11 -22.92
C TYR A 353 5.84 -15.61 -22.73
N SER A 354 6.32 -16.03 -21.56
CA SER A 354 6.30 -17.43 -21.15
C SER A 354 6.39 -17.54 -19.62
N LYS A 355 6.03 -18.71 -19.09
CA LYS A 355 6.18 -19.00 -17.67
C LYS A 355 7.64 -19.34 -17.35
N LEU A 356 8.16 -18.80 -16.26
CA LEU A 356 9.46 -19.14 -15.67
C LEU A 356 9.25 -19.75 -14.28
N SER A 357 9.81 -20.94 -14.04
CA SER A 357 9.82 -21.62 -12.75
C SER A 357 11.18 -21.46 -12.06
N PHE A 358 11.28 -20.56 -11.10
CA PHE A 358 12.52 -20.24 -10.40
C PHE A 358 13.06 -21.44 -9.61
N GLY A 359 14.34 -21.74 -9.80
CA GLY A 359 15.02 -22.87 -9.16
C GLY A 359 14.77 -24.23 -9.84
N LYS A 360 13.98 -24.27 -10.92
CA LYS A 360 13.80 -25.45 -11.78
C LYS A 360 14.30 -25.18 -13.19
N ASP A 361 13.98 -24.02 -13.75
CA ASP A 361 14.44 -23.59 -15.06
C ASP A 361 15.79 -22.87 -14.94
N ASN A 362 16.74 -23.19 -15.82
CA ASN A 362 18.05 -22.54 -15.85
C ASN A 362 18.04 -21.23 -16.64
N GLU A 363 17.37 -21.23 -17.80
CA GLU A 363 17.25 -20.08 -18.71
C GLU A 363 15.95 -20.19 -19.50
N LEU A 364 15.21 -19.09 -19.61
CA LEU A 364 13.98 -18.99 -20.39
C LEU A 364 14.22 -18.19 -21.67
N LYS A 365 13.97 -18.80 -22.83
CA LYS A 365 13.98 -18.09 -24.12
C LYS A 365 12.60 -17.50 -24.44
N ILE A 366 12.53 -16.19 -24.67
CA ILE A 366 11.32 -15.49 -25.13
C ILE A 366 11.56 -14.93 -26.53
N THR A 367 10.67 -15.24 -27.45
CA THR A 367 10.70 -14.71 -28.82
C THR A 367 9.67 -13.59 -28.96
N LEU A 368 10.05 -12.45 -29.55
CA LEU A 368 9.14 -11.31 -29.78
C LEU A 368 8.27 -11.54 -31.04
N ASP A 369 7.44 -12.59 -31.01
CA ASP A 369 6.68 -13.07 -32.16
C ASP A 369 5.23 -12.55 -32.22
N LYS A 370 4.69 -11.96 -31.15
CA LYS A 370 3.30 -11.48 -31.06
C LYS A 370 3.13 -10.01 -31.41
N ASN A 371 1.95 -9.69 -31.92
CA ASN A 371 1.53 -8.33 -32.24
C ASN A 371 0.15 -8.00 -31.63
N ALA A 372 -0.11 -6.72 -31.43
CA ALA A 372 -1.42 -6.25 -30.99
C ALA A 372 -2.51 -6.58 -32.04
N GLY A 373 -3.67 -7.03 -31.57
CA GLY A 373 -4.81 -7.40 -32.42
C GLY A 373 -5.02 -8.90 -32.62
N GLU A 374 -4.07 -9.74 -32.20
CA GLU A 374 -4.20 -11.20 -32.25
C GLU A 374 -5.24 -11.71 -31.24
N THR A 375 -6.22 -12.49 -31.69
CA THR A 375 -7.28 -13.05 -30.83
C THR A 375 -7.04 -14.53 -30.55
N TYR A 376 -6.79 -14.87 -29.29
CA TYR A 376 -6.59 -16.25 -28.85
C TYR A 376 -6.74 -16.37 -27.33
N SER A 377 -6.77 -17.60 -26.83
CA SER A 377 -6.85 -17.90 -25.39
C SER A 377 -5.86 -19.00 -25.03
N LEU A 378 -5.26 -18.93 -23.85
CA LEU A 378 -4.41 -20.01 -23.33
C LEU A 378 -4.61 -20.26 -21.82
N PRO A 379 -4.54 -21.54 -21.38
CA PRO A 379 -4.48 -21.87 -19.97
C PRO A 379 -3.06 -21.67 -19.41
N LEU A 380 -2.97 -21.20 -18.17
CA LEU A 380 -1.72 -21.09 -17.42
C LEU A 380 -1.88 -21.67 -16.02
N ASP A 381 -0.92 -22.50 -15.59
CA ASP A 381 -0.86 -23.05 -14.24
C ASP A 381 0.32 -22.40 -13.52
N ILE A 382 0.01 -21.66 -12.46
CA ILE A 382 0.99 -20.90 -11.68
C ILE A 382 1.11 -21.53 -10.30
N VAL A 383 2.33 -21.93 -9.94
CA VAL A 383 2.62 -22.55 -8.64
C VAL A 383 3.44 -21.57 -7.78
N PRO A 384 2.94 -21.13 -6.61
CA PRO A 384 3.72 -20.30 -5.70
C PRO A 384 4.85 -21.11 -5.03
N PRO A 385 5.82 -20.44 -4.40
CA PRO A 385 6.80 -21.12 -3.57
C PRO A 385 6.14 -21.93 -2.44
N ALA A 386 6.81 -23.02 -2.07
CA ALA A 386 6.42 -23.84 -0.93
C ALA A 386 6.69 -23.11 0.38
N GLU A 387 5.88 -23.40 1.40
CA GLU A 387 6.09 -22.86 2.73
C GLU A 387 7.34 -23.45 3.39
N GLY A 388 8.09 -22.61 4.08
CA GLY A 388 9.33 -23.01 4.74
C GLY A 388 9.82 -22.00 5.78
N ALA A 389 8.90 -21.34 6.49
CA ALA A 389 9.24 -20.32 7.46
C ALA A 389 10.03 -20.89 8.64
N ASN A 390 11.09 -20.18 9.02
CA ASN A 390 11.82 -20.43 10.24
C ASN A 390 11.35 -19.45 11.31
N LEU A 391 10.91 -19.96 12.46
CA LEU A 391 10.40 -19.15 13.56
C LEU A 391 11.41 -19.14 14.70
N PRO A 392 11.78 -17.97 15.25
CA PRO A 392 12.59 -17.92 16.46
C PRO A 392 11.85 -18.57 17.65
N GLU A 393 12.60 -19.14 18.58
CA GLU A 393 12.02 -19.66 19.82
C GLU A 393 11.55 -18.52 20.72
N VAL A 394 10.35 -18.68 21.29
CA VAL A 394 9.75 -17.76 22.25
C VAL A 394 9.34 -18.55 23.48
N THR A 395 9.85 -18.16 24.65
CA THR A 395 9.48 -18.79 25.92
C THR A 395 8.05 -18.42 26.33
N PRO A 396 7.33 -19.29 27.06
CA PRO A 396 6.00 -18.97 27.59
C PRO A 396 5.99 -17.68 28.43
N GLU A 397 7.07 -17.40 29.17
CA GLU A 397 7.21 -16.20 29.98
C GLU A 397 7.31 -14.94 29.10
N GLN A 398 8.12 -14.96 28.04
CA GLN A 398 8.22 -13.86 27.07
C GLN A 398 6.88 -13.58 26.40
N ARG A 399 6.17 -14.63 25.98
CA ARG A 399 4.82 -14.50 25.39
C ARG A 399 3.84 -13.88 26.38
N THR A 400 3.82 -14.39 27.60
CA THR A 400 2.91 -13.91 28.67
C THR A 400 3.16 -12.44 28.99
N GLU A 401 4.41 -12.03 29.09
CA GLU A 401 4.76 -10.63 29.35
C GLU A 401 4.40 -9.72 28.16
N ASN A 402 4.64 -10.15 26.92
CA ASN A 402 4.23 -9.41 25.73
C ASN A 402 2.71 -9.24 25.67
N ASP A 403 1.95 -10.31 25.91
CA ASP A 403 0.48 -10.26 25.93
C ASP A 403 -0.05 -9.33 27.05
N ARG A 404 0.63 -9.29 28.20
CA ARG A 404 0.32 -8.35 29.30
C ARG A 404 0.56 -6.91 28.87
N ARG A 405 1.68 -6.64 28.20
CA ARG A 405 2.04 -5.31 27.67
C ARG A 405 1.04 -4.86 26.61
N MET A 406 0.75 -5.70 25.61
CA MET A 406 -0.22 -5.39 24.56
C MET A 406 -1.59 -5.03 25.11
N ALA A 407 -2.08 -5.75 26.13
CA ALA A 407 -3.34 -5.41 26.78
C ALA A 407 -3.33 -4.03 27.48
N GLN A 408 -2.19 -3.64 28.05
CA GLN A 408 -2.00 -2.31 28.63
C GLN A 408 -1.95 -1.23 27.55
N GLU A 409 -1.26 -1.50 26.44
CA GLU A 409 -1.12 -0.61 25.29
C GLU A 409 -2.48 -0.38 24.61
N ASP A 410 -3.28 -1.42 24.45
CA ASP A 410 -4.68 -1.34 24.00
C ASP A 410 -5.51 -0.43 24.90
N SER A 411 -5.32 -0.51 26.23
CA SER A 411 -6.03 0.36 27.17
C SER A 411 -5.63 1.82 27.01
N ILE A 412 -4.36 2.12 26.70
CA ILE A 412 -3.88 3.48 26.45
C ILE A 412 -4.51 4.03 25.17
N ARG A 413 -4.47 3.24 24.09
CA ARG A 413 -5.05 3.62 22.79
C ARG A 413 -6.56 3.82 22.89
N ASN A 414 -7.27 2.92 23.56
CA ASN A 414 -8.72 3.01 23.74
C ASN A 414 -9.14 4.20 24.61
N ALA A 415 -8.32 4.57 25.61
CA ALA A 415 -8.56 5.79 26.38
C ALA A 415 -8.45 7.05 25.51
N TYR A 416 -7.51 7.08 24.56
CA TYR A 416 -7.41 8.14 23.56
C TYR A 416 -8.61 8.16 22.61
N VAL A 417 -8.98 7.01 22.03
CA VAL A 417 -10.15 6.89 21.12
C VAL A 417 -11.45 7.31 21.82
N ALA A 418 -11.60 7.04 23.12
CA ALA A 418 -12.75 7.47 23.90
C ALA A 418 -12.88 9.00 24.05
N THR A 419 -11.85 9.77 23.70
CA THR A 419 -11.93 11.25 23.65
C THR A 419 -12.57 11.79 22.38
N PHE A 420 -12.78 10.93 21.36
CA PHE A 420 -13.37 11.35 20.10
C PHE A 420 -14.86 11.63 20.24
N ILE A 421 -15.41 12.37 19.27
CA ILE A 421 -16.82 12.72 19.26
C ILE A 421 -17.72 11.46 19.27
N THR A 422 -18.72 11.45 20.15
CA THR A 422 -19.71 10.38 20.23
C THR A 422 -20.92 10.67 19.33
N GLU A 423 -21.73 9.65 19.02
CA GLU A 423 -22.96 9.85 18.26
C GLU A 423 -23.91 10.83 18.96
N GLU A 424 -24.01 10.78 20.28
CA GLU A 424 -24.86 11.67 21.08
C GLU A 424 -24.40 13.13 20.95
N GLN A 425 -23.10 13.37 21.07
CA GLN A 425 -22.50 14.70 20.88
C GLN A 425 -22.72 15.21 19.46
N ALA A 426 -22.50 14.36 18.45
CA ALA A 426 -22.71 14.72 17.04
C ALA A 426 -24.20 15.03 16.73
N ARG A 427 -25.15 14.24 17.28
CA ARG A 427 -26.59 14.51 17.17
C ARG A 427 -26.98 15.82 17.84
N THR A 428 -26.42 16.10 19.01
CA THR A 428 -26.66 17.35 19.75
C THR A 428 -26.16 18.54 18.93
N PHE A 429 -24.92 18.47 18.43
CA PHE A 429 -24.33 19.48 17.56
C PHE A 429 -25.19 19.72 16.30
N ALA A 430 -25.65 18.67 15.64
CA ALA A 430 -26.49 18.79 14.44
C ALA A 430 -27.81 19.51 14.74
N LYS A 431 -28.48 19.20 15.86
CA LYS A 431 -29.73 19.84 16.28
C LYS A 431 -29.54 21.32 16.63
N GLU A 432 -28.50 21.64 17.40
CA GLU A 432 -28.19 23.01 17.81
C GLU A 432 -27.88 23.91 16.59
N ASN A 433 -27.23 23.36 15.58
CA ASN A 433 -26.86 24.07 14.35
C ASN A 433 -27.91 23.91 13.22
N LYS A 434 -29.04 23.23 13.47
CA LYS A 434 -30.12 22.97 12.48
C LYS A 434 -29.61 22.30 11.18
N LEU A 435 -28.67 21.37 11.32
CA LEU A 435 -28.10 20.60 10.22
C LEU A 435 -28.87 19.29 10.00
N ASP A 436 -28.62 18.62 8.86
CA ASP A 436 -29.11 17.24 8.64
C ASP A 436 -28.48 16.31 9.66
N GLU A 437 -29.29 15.73 10.54
CA GLU A 437 -28.80 14.90 11.65
C GLU A 437 -28.04 13.67 11.15
N THR A 438 -28.59 12.96 10.16
CA THR A 438 -28.03 11.69 9.67
C THR A 438 -26.65 11.91 9.04
N GLU A 439 -26.54 12.86 8.11
CA GLU A 439 -25.28 13.14 7.42
C GLU A 439 -24.25 13.77 8.35
N THR A 440 -24.67 14.70 9.23
CA THR A 440 -23.75 15.34 10.17
C THR A 440 -23.16 14.33 11.14
N VAL A 441 -23.98 13.42 11.69
CA VAL A 441 -23.48 12.36 12.57
C VAL A 441 -22.50 11.47 11.84
N ARG A 442 -22.84 10.99 10.63
CA ARG A 442 -21.97 10.12 9.82
C ARG A 442 -20.61 10.78 9.57
N LEU A 443 -20.59 12.04 9.15
CA LEU A 443 -19.36 12.78 8.83
C LEU A 443 -18.50 13.05 10.07
N LEU A 444 -19.11 13.45 11.19
CA LEU A 444 -18.38 13.74 12.42
C LEU A 444 -17.77 12.48 13.04
N ILE A 445 -18.50 11.36 13.07
CA ILE A 445 -17.95 10.08 13.55
C ILE A 445 -16.79 9.61 12.65
N ALA A 446 -16.94 9.71 11.34
CA ALA A 446 -15.90 9.32 10.38
C ALA A 446 -14.60 10.12 10.52
N SER A 447 -14.67 11.37 11.03
CA SER A 447 -13.51 12.24 11.20
C SER A 447 -12.58 11.87 12.37
N ARG A 448 -12.98 10.96 13.26
CA ARG A 448 -12.15 10.49 14.39
C ARG A 448 -11.56 11.67 15.19
N GLY A 449 -10.26 11.67 15.47
CA GLY A 449 -9.58 12.76 16.18
C GLY A 449 -9.54 14.10 15.43
N ASN A 450 -10.03 14.18 14.18
CA ASN A 450 -10.18 15.43 13.42
C ASN A 450 -11.54 16.11 13.60
N HIS A 451 -12.40 15.57 14.46
CA HIS A 451 -13.76 16.07 14.63
C HIS A 451 -13.85 17.56 14.94
N GLN A 452 -12.90 18.13 15.70
CA GLN A 452 -12.91 19.55 16.04
C GLN A 452 -12.81 20.43 14.78
N THR A 453 -11.96 20.05 13.82
CA THR A 453 -11.82 20.76 12.55
C THR A 453 -13.13 20.79 11.76
N LEU A 454 -13.88 19.67 11.75
CA LEU A 454 -15.16 19.60 11.05
C LEU A 454 -16.26 20.35 11.81
N THR A 455 -16.32 20.26 13.14
CA THR A 455 -17.31 21.01 13.92
C THR A 455 -17.12 22.51 13.77
N ASP A 456 -15.88 23.00 13.83
CA ASP A 456 -15.57 24.43 13.66
C ASP A 456 -15.95 24.89 12.25
N PHE A 457 -15.56 24.12 11.23
CA PHE A 457 -15.91 24.40 9.83
C PHE A 457 -17.43 24.44 9.60
N LEU A 458 -18.19 23.47 10.13
CA LEU A 458 -19.64 23.44 10.00
C LEU A 458 -20.31 24.60 10.74
N SER A 459 -19.86 24.92 11.96
CA SER A 459 -20.38 26.06 12.72
C SER A 459 -20.14 27.39 12.01
N ASP A 460 -18.96 27.57 11.41
CA ASP A 460 -18.66 28.77 10.63
C ASP A 460 -19.46 28.81 9.32
N ALA A 461 -19.68 27.67 8.67
CA ALA A 461 -20.55 27.57 7.51
C ALA A 461 -22.01 27.90 7.85
N VAL A 462 -22.51 27.53 9.03
CA VAL A 462 -23.86 27.89 9.51
C VAL A 462 -23.98 29.40 9.69
N LYS A 463 -23.00 30.05 10.34
CA LYS A 463 -22.97 31.52 10.49
C LYS A 463 -22.93 32.25 9.15
N ALA A 464 -22.31 31.64 8.15
CA ALA A 464 -22.18 32.18 6.80
C ALA A 464 -23.33 31.81 5.84
N ASP A 465 -24.37 31.11 6.31
CA ASP A 465 -25.49 30.60 5.49
C ASP A 465 -25.03 29.67 4.33
N LYS A 466 -24.00 28.85 4.59
CA LYS A 466 -23.38 27.91 3.64
C LYS A 466 -23.42 26.45 4.11
N ALA A 467 -24.19 26.13 5.15
CA ALA A 467 -24.24 24.82 5.78
C ALA A 467 -24.47 23.66 4.78
N GLY A 468 -25.44 23.80 3.86
CA GLY A 468 -25.73 22.76 2.86
C GLY A 468 -24.57 22.50 1.89
N GLN A 469 -23.83 23.55 1.51
CA GLN A 469 -22.66 23.41 0.65
C GLN A 469 -21.47 22.81 1.41
N ALA A 470 -21.31 23.16 2.69
CA ALA A 470 -20.28 22.57 3.56
C ALA A 470 -20.50 21.06 3.73
N ILE A 471 -21.74 20.61 3.99
CA ILE A 471 -22.08 19.18 4.02
C ILE A 471 -21.79 18.54 2.65
N SER A 472 -22.17 19.19 1.55
CA SER A 472 -21.92 18.67 0.20
C SER A 472 -20.42 18.48 -0.09
N LEU A 473 -19.57 19.41 0.37
CA LEU A 473 -18.12 19.30 0.26
C LEU A 473 -17.57 18.11 1.05
N LEU A 474 -18.01 17.96 2.31
CA LEU A 474 -17.57 16.84 3.16
C LEU A 474 -18.03 15.47 2.63
N LYS A 475 -19.13 15.42 1.87
CA LYS A 475 -19.64 14.19 1.26
C LYS A 475 -18.85 13.70 0.04
N VAL A 476 -18.13 14.59 -0.64
CA VAL A 476 -17.40 14.25 -1.89
C VAL A 476 -15.91 13.99 -1.68
N ILE A 477 -15.37 14.31 -0.49
CA ILE A 477 -14.01 13.92 -0.11
C ILE A 477 -14.01 12.49 0.46
N SER A 478 -12.84 11.85 0.45
CA SER A 478 -12.72 10.47 0.93
C SER A 478 -12.88 10.36 2.45
N ALA A 479 -13.18 9.15 2.94
CA ALA A 479 -13.20 8.87 4.38
C ALA A 479 -11.83 9.13 5.05
N LYS A 480 -10.72 9.04 4.30
CA LYS A 480 -9.39 9.40 4.80
C LYS A 480 -9.22 10.91 4.97
N ASP A 481 -9.75 11.69 4.05
CA ASP A 481 -9.67 13.16 4.14
C ASP A 481 -10.43 13.70 5.34
N LEU A 482 -11.57 13.11 5.71
CA LEU A 482 -12.28 13.53 6.92
C LEU A 482 -11.40 13.45 8.17
N ARG A 483 -10.40 12.57 8.18
CA ARG A 483 -9.48 12.32 9.30
C ARG A 483 -8.26 13.24 9.33
N ASP A 484 -7.92 13.91 8.23
CA ASP A 484 -6.69 14.72 8.16
C ASP A 484 -6.80 16.03 7.33
N VAL A 485 -7.98 16.37 6.82
CA VAL A 485 -8.20 17.65 6.12
C VAL A 485 -8.01 18.83 7.05
N SER A 486 -7.37 19.89 6.53
CA SER A 486 -7.15 21.12 7.28
C SER A 486 -8.28 22.14 7.10
N PRO A 487 -8.46 23.09 8.05
CA PRO A 487 -9.40 24.20 7.89
C PRO A 487 -9.16 25.03 6.62
N GLU A 488 -7.91 25.24 6.22
CA GLU A 488 -7.55 26.03 5.04
C GLU A 488 -8.11 25.40 3.76
N VAL A 489 -8.01 24.07 3.63
CA VAL A 489 -8.57 23.33 2.49
C VAL A 489 -10.09 23.48 2.47
N LEU A 490 -10.77 23.17 3.57
CA LEU A 490 -12.23 23.24 3.63
C LEU A 490 -12.74 24.65 3.30
N ASN A 491 -12.12 25.68 3.91
CA ASN A 491 -12.51 27.07 3.71
C ASN A 491 -12.21 27.57 2.29
N ASP A 492 -11.06 27.21 1.72
CA ASP A 492 -10.73 27.60 0.35
C ASP A 492 -11.75 27.04 -0.64
N HIS A 493 -12.05 25.75 -0.55
CA HIS A 493 -12.94 25.08 -1.49
C HIS A 493 -14.40 25.49 -1.31
N LEU A 494 -14.86 25.73 -0.08
CA LEU A 494 -16.19 26.27 0.20
C LEU A 494 -16.37 27.69 -0.36
N ASN A 495 -15.36 28.55 -0.23
CA ASN A 495 -15.47 29.97 -0.58
C ASN A 495 -15.13 30.26 -2.05
N ASN A 496 -14.32 29.43 -2.69
CA ASN A 496 -13.80 29.67 -4.05
C ASN A 496 -14.33 28.71 -5.12
N SER A 497 -15.37 27.91 -4.84
CA SER A 497 -15.99 27.05 -5.85
C SER A 497 -17.21 27.68 -6.56
N GLY A 498 -17.83 28.71 -5.97
CA GLY A 498 -19.16 29.16 -6.37
C GLY A 498 -20.27 28.33 -5.70
N LEU A 499 -21.54 28.61 -6.01
CA LEU A 499 -22.67 27.90 -5.39
C LEU A 499 -22.98 26.58 -6.12
N PRO A 500 -23.32 25.50 -5.39
CA PRO A 500 -23.62 24.21 -5.99
C PRO A 500 -24.90 24.27 -6.80
N ALA A 501 -24.82 23.82 -8.06
CA ALA A 501 -25.95 23.78 -8.99
C ALA A 501 -26.44 22.35 -9.29
N SER A 502 -25.66 21.31 -8.94
CA SER A 502 -25.97 19.89 -9.21
C SER A 502 -24.97 18.95 -8.51
N GLU A 503 -25.28 17.65 -8.46
CA GLU A 503 -24.35 16.59 -8.03
C GLU A 503 -23.05 16.57 -8.83
N ASP A 504 -23.12 16.75 -10.16
CA ASP A 504 -21.95 16.87 -11.04
C ASP A 504 -21.03 18.03 -10.65
N PHE A 505 -21.59 19.15 -10.16
CA PHE A 505 -20.78 20.26 -9.65
C PHE A 505 -20.02 19.84 -8.39
N CYS A 506 -20.69 19.13 -7.48
CA CYS A 506 -20.08 18.69 -6.24
C CYS A 506 -18.89 17.78 -6.54
N SER A 507 -19.05 16.77 -7.39
CA SER A 507 -17.99 15.81 -7.72
C SER A 507 -16.87 16.38 -8.59
N ASN A 508 -17.19 17.26 -9.55
CA ASN A 508 -16.23 17.69 -10.58
C ASN A 508 -15.72 19.12 -10.44
N VAL A 509 -16.24 19.91 -9.50
CA VAL A 509 -15.77 21.29 -9.25
C VAL A 509 -15.54 21.53 -7.77
N LEU A 510 -16.53 21.30 -6.89
CA LEU A 510 -16.40 21.55 -5.45
C LEU A 510 -15.38 20.60 -4.79
N ASN A 511 -15.31 19.36 -5.25
CA ASN A 511 -14.43 18.34 -4.69
C ASN A 511 -12.96 18.76 -4.85
N PRO A 512 -12.20 18.93 -3.75
CA PRO A 512 -10.77 19.18 -3.79
C PRO A 512 -9.97 17.97 -4.29
N ARG A 513 -10.53 16.75 -4.14
CA ARG A 513 -9.86 15.50 -4.49
C ARG A 513 -9.95 15.21 -5.99
N VAL A 514 -8.81 14.95 -6.59
CA VAL A 514 -8.66 14.56 -8.00
C VAL A 514 -8.26 13.10 -8.11
N ALA A 515 -7.33 12.63 -7.28
CA ALA A 515 -6.85 11.26 -7.24
C ALA A 515 -6.47 10.90 -5.78
N ASN A 516 -5.30 10.27 -5.57
CA ASN A 516 -4.81 9.83 -4.25
C ASN A 516 -3.80 10.78 -3.58
N GLU A 517 -3.75 12.06 -4.00
CA GLU A 517 -2.89 13.10 -3.44
C GLU A 517 -3.31 13.56 -2.03
N MET A 518 -2.51 14.41 -1.38
CA MET A 518 -3.03 15.24 -0.31
C MET A 518 -3.82 16.41 -0.89
N ILE A 519 -5.03 16.62 -0.41
CA ILE A 519 -5.83 17.78 -0.82
C ILE A 519 -5.23 19.07 -0.26
N THR A 520 -5.21 20.11 -1.10
CA THR A 520 -4.56 21.40 -0.80
C THR A 520 -5.48 22.57 -1.13
N PRO A 521 -5.28 23.76 -0.52
CA PRO A 521 -6.12 24.94 -0.71
C PRO A 521 -5.74 25.72 -1.98
N TYR A 522 -5.92 25.10 -3.16
CA TYR A 522 -5.40 25.62 -4.42
C TYR A 522 -6.29 26.64 -5.14
N LYS A 523 -7.57 26.81 -4.78
CA LYS A 523 -8.52 27.59 -5.58
C LYS A 523 -8.30 29.09 -5.47
N ALA A 524 -8.20 29.62 -4.24
CA ALA A 524 -7.88 31.02 -4.01
C ALA A 524 -6.56 31.41 -4.69
N PHE A 525 -5.57 30.52 -4.60
CA PHE A 525 -4.27 30.71 -5.21
C PHE A 525 -4.38 30.88 -6.73
N PHE A 526 -4.98 29.93 -7.46
CA PHE A 526 -5.10 30.05 -8.92
C PHE A 526 -5.99 31.20 -9.37
N ARG A 527 -7.03 31.55 -8.61
CA ARG A 527 -7.86 32.73 -8.91
C ARG A 527 -7.10 34.04 -8.78
N LYS A 528 -6.09 34.09 -7.92
CA LYS A 528 -5.21 35.24 -7.75
C LYS A 528 -4.13 35.29 -8.84
N GLU A 529 -3.49 34.16 -9.13
CA GLU A 529 -2.35 34.10 -10.04
C GLU A 529 -2.75 34.14 -11.52
N ILE A 530 -3.96 33.70 -11.89
CA ILE A 530 -4.44 33.69 -13.29
C ILE A 530 -5.23 34.98 -13.58
N PRO A 531 -4.80 35.81 -14.55
CA PRO A 531 -5.53 37.01 -14.94
C PRO A 531 -6.98 36.72 -15.34
N ALA A 532 -7.91 37.62 -14.98
CA ALA A 532 -9.35 37.42 -15.23
C ALA A 532 -9.71 37.23 -16.71
N SER A 533 -9.01 37.91 -17.63
CA SER A 533 -9.20 37.75 -19.07
C SER A 533 -8.78 36.37 -19.57
N GLU A 534 -7.69 35.82 -19.02
CA GLU A 534 -7.17 34.51 -19.37
C GLU A 534 -8.04 33.39 -18.78
N ALA A 535 -8.46 33.55 -17.51
CA ALA A 535 -9.45 32.68 -16.87
C ALA A 535 -10.75 32.56 -17.71
N GLU A 536 -11.24 33.68 -18.23
CA GLU A 536 -12.44 33.69 -19.08
C GLU A 536 -12.20 33.04 -20.44
N ALA A 537 -11.01 33.21 -21.02
CA ALA A 537 -10.62 32.53 -22.25
C ALA A 537 -10.57 31.00 -22.06
N PHE A 538 -9.99 30.52 -20.96
CA PHE A 538 -9.97 29.10 -20.61
C PHE A 538 -11.37 28.52 -20.39
N ARG A 539 -12.28 29.25 -19.73
CA ARG A 539 -13.68 28.79 -19.57
C ARG A 539 -14.39 28.63 -20.91
N LYS A 540 -14.23 29.59 -21.82
CA LYS A 540 -14.84 29.55 -23.17
C LYS A 540 -14.22 28.47 -24.05
N ASN A 541 -12.92 28.23 -23.90
CA ASN A 541 -12.19 27.22 -24.65
C ASN A 541 -11.20 26.47 -23.74
N PRO A 542 -11.63 25.40 -23.06
CA PRO A 542 -10.75 24.62 -22.19
C PRO A 542 -9.51 24.05 -22.88
N GLN A 543 -9.51 23.94 -24.22
CA GLN A 543 -8.31 23.53 -24.95
C GLN A 543 -7.15 24.52 -24.76
N ALA A 544 -7.42 25.81 -24.62
CA ALA A 544 -6.37 26.79 -24.34
C ALA A 544 -5.66 26.52 -23.00
N LEU A 545 -6.34 25.91 -22.02
CA LEU A 545 -5.73 25.49 -20.77
C LEU A 545 -4.81 24.27 -20.96
N VAL A 546 -5.21 23.32 -21.81
CA VAL A 546 -4.37 22.16 -22.18
C VAL A 546 -3.07 22.64 -22.84
N GLU A 547 -3.18 23.54 -23.83
CA GLU A 547 -2.01 24.13 -24.50
C GLU A 547 -1.11 24.92 -23.55
N TRP A 548 -1.72 25.66 -22.62
CA TRP A 548 -0.98 26.38 -21.58
C TRP A 548 -0.17 25.41 -20.71
N CYS A 549 -0.79 24.33 -20.22
CA CYS A 549 -0.11 23.32 -19.42
C CYS A 549 1.04 22.66 -20.21
N LYS A 550 0.83 22.36 -21.50
CA LYS A 550 1.87 21.79 -22.37
C LYS A 550 3.06 22.72 -22.55
N LYS A 551 2.80 24.03 -22.66
CA LYS A 551 3.84 25.04 -22.87
C LYS A 551 4.60 25.36 -21.58
N GLU A 552 3.90 25.49 -20.46
CA GLU A 552 4.46 26.04 -19.22
C GLU A 552 4.97 24.97 -18.26
N ILE A 553 4.57 23.70 -18.43
CA ILE A 553 4.99 22.61 -17.55
C ILE A 553 5.90 21.63 -18.31
N THR A 554 7.15 21.53 -17.87
CA THR A 554 8.10 20.54 -18.38
C THR A 554 7.86 19.19 -17.70
N ILE A 555 7.65 18.13 -18.49
CA ILE A 555 7.53 16.77 -17.96
C ILE A 555 8.92 16.20 -17.64
N ASN A 556 9.11 15.79 -16.38
CA ASN A 556 10.28 15.02 -15.96
C ASN A 556 9.87 13.93 -14.97
N ASN A 557 9.71 12.73 -15.51
CA ASN A 557 9.29 11.54 -14.79
C ASN A 557 10.38 10.99 -13.85
N GLU A 558 11.66 11.19 -14.21
CA GLU A 558 12.80 10.61 -13.51
C GLU A 558 13.07 11.30 -12.16
N LEU A 559 12.80 12.61 -12.08
CA LEU A 559 12.98 13.40 -10.85
C LEU A 559 11.94 13.12 -9.76
N ASN A 560 10.85 12.45 -10.12
CA ASN A 560 9.82 11.96 -9.22
C ASN A 560 9.48 10.50 -9.60
N SER A 561 10.49 9.64 -9.62
CA SER A 561 10.34 8.28 -10.18
C SER A 561 9.35 7.39 -9.40
N GLN A 562 8.99 7.77 -8.17
CA GLN A 562 7.95 7.10 -7.38
C GLN A 562 6.52 7.55 -7.74
N ARG A 563 6.36 8.58 -8.57
CA ARG A 563 5.05 9.17 -8.95
C ARG A 563 4.22 9.60 -7.75
N ILE A 564 4.89 10.09 -6.70
CA ILE A 564 4.22 10.67 -5.52
C ILE A 564 3.59 11.99 -5.99
N PRO A 565 2.27 12.17 -5.83
CA PRO A 565 1.61 13.37 -6.33
C PRO A 565 2.22 14.65 -5.75
N MET A 566 2.65 15.57 -6.60
CA MET A 566 3.02 16.92 -6.20
C MET A 566 1.77 17.76 -5.96
N SER A 567 1.83 18.71 -5.03
CA SER A 567 0.75 19.68 -4.86
C SER A 567 0.57 20.53 -6.13
N PRO A 568 -0.66 20.96 -6.48
CA PRO A 568 -0.88 21.87 -7.61
C PRO A 568 -0.07 23.17 -7.51
N MET A 569 0.14 23.67 -6.29
CA MET A 569 0.96 24.85 -6.02
C MET A 569 2.45 24.56 -6.25
N GLY A 570 2.92 23.36 -5.90
CA GLY A 570 4.28 22.90 -6.16
C GLY A 570 4.59 22.77 -7.65
N VAL A 571 3.67 22.20 -8.43
CA VAL A 571 3.77 22.15 -9.90
C VAL A 571 3.81 23.56 -10.50
N TRP A 572 2.95 24.47 -10.02
CA TRP A 572 2.98 25.88 -10.45
C TRP A 572 4.33 26.54 -10.17
N LYS A 573 4.89 26.32 -8.98
CA LYS A 573 6.14 26.93 -8.52
C LYS A 573 7.35 26.40 -9.30
N ALA A 574 7.46 25.09 -9.49
CA ALA A 574 8.60 24.48 -10.16
C ALA A 574 8.55 24.60 -11.68
N ARG A 575 7.34 24.62 -12.28
CA ARG A 575 7.13 24.45 -13.73
C ARG A 575 7.69 23.12 -14.27
N VAL A 576 7.98 22.18 -13.39
CA VAL A 576 8.49 20.84 -13.69
C VAL A 576 7.69 19.85 -12.85
N ALA A 577 7.17 18.81 -13.49
CA ALA A 577 6.36 17.79 -12.84
C ALA A 577 6.47 16.46 -13.60
N ASP A 578 6.15 15.37 -12.94
CA ASP A 578 5.88 14.13 -13.64
C ASP A 578 4.46 14.14 -14.24
N GLU A 579 4.16 13.24 -15.18
CA GLU A 579 2.86 13.19 -15.85
C GLU A 579 1.66 13.10 -14.91
N LYS A 580 1.74 12.29 -13.85
CA LYS A 580 0.62 12.13 -12.90
C LYS A 580 0.36 13.44 -12.16
N SER A 581 1.41 14.11 -11.71
CA SER A 581 1.30 15.40 -11.03
C SER A 581 0.82 16.52 -11.96
N ARG A 582 1.25 16.54 -13.24
CA ARG A 582 0.69 17.45 -14.26
C ARG A 582 -0.81 17.22 -14.44
N ASN A 583 -1.25 15.97 -14.48
CA ASN A 583 -2.66 15.63 -14.68
C ASN A 583 -3.52 16.14 -13.52
N ILE A 584 -3.08 15.92 -12.28
CA ILE A 584 -3.73 16.44 -11.08
C ILE A 584 -3.76 17.97 -11.12
N PHE A 585 -2.63 18.60 -11.42
CA PHE A 585 -2.50 20.05 -11.57
C PHE A 585 -3.48 20.64 -12.60
N PHE A 586 -3.61 20.03 -13.78
CA PHE A 586 -4.55 20.46 -14.82
C PHE A 586 -5.98 20.44 -14.31
N VAL A 587 -6.41 19.34 -13.66
CA VAL A 587 -7.76 19.22 -13.10
C VAL A 587 -7.97 20.26 -11.99
N SER A 588 -7.02 20.45 -11.08
CA SER A 588 -7.10 21.44 -10.00
C SER A 588 -7.21 22.87 -10.55
N MET A 589 -6.42 23.22 -11.57
CA MET A 589 -6.47 24.53 -12.21
C MET A 589 -7.82 24.72 -12.94
N ALA A 590 -8.27 23.72 -13.71
CA ALA A 590 -9.58 23.74 -14.38
C ALA A 590 -10.73 23.98 -13.38
N ARG A 591 -10.76 23.21 -12.28
CA ARG A 591 -11.77 23.34 -11.21
C ARG A 591 -11.72 24.68 -10.48
N SER A 592 -10.57 25.32 -10.40
CA SER A 592 -10.42 26.67 -9.81
C SER A 592 -11.06 27.75 -10.68
N LEU A 593 -11.05 27.52 -11.99
CA LEU A 593 -11.71 28.35 -13.00
C LEU A 593 -13.18 27.97 -13.20
N GLY A 594 -13.67 26.93 -12.51
CA GLY A 594 -15.04 26.43 -12.59
C GLY A 594 -15.26 25.35 -13.64
N ILE A 595 -14.26 25.00 -14.46
CA ILE A 595 -14.38 23.98 -15.50
C ILE A 595 -14.48 22.59 -14.85
N PRO A 596 -15.55 21.82 -15.10
CA PRO A 596 -15.65 20.46 -14.62
C PRO A 596 -14.59 19.58 -15.27
N ALA A 597 -13.71 19.02 -14.45
CA ALA A 597 -12.65 18.13 -14.89
C ALA A 597 -12.40 17.04 -13.85
N TRP A 598 -11.94 15.88 -14.30
CA TRP A 598 -11.64 14.71 -13.44
C TRP A 598 -10.64 13.78 -14.13
N ILE A 599 -10.13 12.81 -13.38
CA ILE A 599 -9.43 11.65 -13.92
C ILE A 599 -10.43 10.50 -13.85
N ASP A 600 -10.73 9.89 -14.99
CA ASP A 600 -11.62 8.73 -15.08
C ASP A 600 -11.02 7.55 -14.33
N GLU A 601 -11.72 7.03 -13.34
CA GLU A 601 -11.20 6.00 -12.43
C GLU A 601 -10.90 4.68 -13.17
N VAL A 602 -11.70 4.37 -14.20
CA VAL A 602 -11.58 3.13 -14.97
C VAL A 602 -10.38 3.14 -15.91
N THR A 603 -10.24 4.21 -16.69
CA THR A 603 -9.25 4.29 -17.77
C THR A 603 -8.03 5.13 -17.42
N GLY A 604 -8.07 5.90 -16.33
CA GLY A 604 -7.05 6.88 -15.96
C GLY A 604 -7.00 8.09 -16.89
N LYS A 605 -7.94 8.23 -17.84
CA LYS A 605 -7.97 9.35 -18.78
C LYS A 605 -8.39 10.63 -18.07
N ILE A 606 -7.73 11.72 -18.41
CA ILE A 606 -8.13 13.05 -17.93
C ILE A 606 -9.29 13.51 -18.80
N GLN A 607 -10.33 14.04 -18.19
CA GLN A 607 -11.50 14.50 -18.89
C GLN A 607 -11.91 15.89 -18.41
N TYR A 608 -12.45 16.68 -19.33
CA TYR A 608 -13.20 17.89 -18.98
C TYR A 608 -14.52 17.94 -19.72
N ARG A 609 -15.46 18.72 -19.18
CA ARG A 609 -16.76 18.97 -19.77
C ARG A 609 -16.91 20.44 -20.15
N THR A 610 -17.39 20.73 -21.36
CA THR A 610 -17.64 22.11 -21.79
C THR A 610 -18.87 22.72 -21.12
N PHE A 611 -18.89 24.04 -21.02
CA PHE A 611 -20.06 24.78 -20.58
C PHE A 611 -20.99 25.09 -21.75
N ASN A 612 -22.20 24.51 -21.76
CA ASN A 612 -23.27 24.95 -22.66
C ASN A 612 -24.31 25.71 -21.83
N ASP A 613 -24.50 27.01 -22.09
CA ASP A 613 -25.55 27.86 -21.49
C ASP A 613 -25.71 27.75 -19.96
N ASN A 614 -24.59 27.75 -19.22
CA ASN A 614 -24.55 27.56 -17.75
C ASN A 614 -25.12 26.21 -17.25
N ASN A 615 -25.29 25.22 -18.11
CA ASN A 615 -25.73 23.89 -17.74
C ASN A 615 -24.59 22.87 -17.76
N LEU A 616 -24.15 22.48 -16.56
CA LEU A 616 -23.09 21.50 -16.35
C LEU A 616 -23.45 20.09 -16.85
N LYS A 617 -24.73 19.73 -16.95
CA LYS A 617 -25.16 18.37 -17.33
C LYS A 617 -25.13 18.12 -18.84
N ASN A 618 -25.33 19.16 -19.65
CA ASN A 618 -25.49 19.04 -21.10
C ASN A 618 -24.25 19.43 -21.90
N GLY A 619 -23.12 19.63 -21.22
CA GLY A 619 -21.82 19.87 -21.83
C GLY A 619 -21.26 18.63 -22.51
N LYS A 620 -20.47 18.81 -23.56
CA LYS A 620 -19.76 17.71 -24.22
C LYS A 620 -18.49 17.36 -23.43
N VAL A 621 -18.22 16.07 -23.28
CA VAL A 621 -17.01 15.55 -22.61
C VAL A 621 -15.90 15.35 -23.64
N TYR A 622 -14.68 15.69 -23.25
CA TYR A 622 -13.47 15.54 -24.04
C TYR A 622 -12.40 14.81 -23.22
N ASP A 623 -11.71 13.85 -23.85
CA ASP A 623 -10.52 13.21 -23.29
C ASP A 623 -9.32 14.14 -23.54
N VAL A 624 -8.52 14.43 -22.53
CA VAL A 624 -7.31 15.26 -22.64
C VAL A 624 -6.12 14.38 -22.95
N ASP A 625 -5.59 14.58 -24.16
CA ASP A 625 -4.31 14.09 -24.63
C ASP A 625 -3.41 15.31 -24.90
N PHE A 626 -2.33 15.42 -24.12
CA PHE A 626 -1.36 16.51 -24.25
C PHE A 626 -0.51 16.43 -25.52
N GLU A 627 -0.52 15.29 -26.22
CA GLU A 627 0.17 15.13 -27.50
C GLU A 627 -0.75 15.39 -28.71
N ALA A 628 -2.07 15.33 -28.53
CA ALA A 628 -3.03 15.57 -29.60
C ALA A 628 -3.22 17.07 -29.90
N ALA A 629 -3.33 17.42 -31.18
CA ALA A 629 -3.62 18.80 -31.61
C ALA A 629 -5.05 19.24 -31.31
N GLN A 630 -5.97 18.29 -31.16
CA GLN A 630 -7.37 18.53 -30.82
C GLN A 630 -7.88 17.40 -29.93
N GLN A 631 -8.68 17.77 -28.93
CA GLN A 631 -9.27 16.81 -28.01
C GLN A 631 -10.51 16.19 -28.62
N THR A 632 -10.58 14.87 -28.53
CA THR A 632 -11.70 14.06 -29.01
C THR A 632 -11.99 13.00 -27.98
N GLN A 633 -13.24 12.57 -27.89
CA GLN A 633 -13.56 11.38 -27.11
C GLN A 633 -13.05 10.15 -27.86
N ALA A 634 -12.40 9.21 -27.15
CA ALA A 634 -11.99 7.96 -27.75
C ALA A 634 -13.21 7.23 -28.36
N PRO A 635 -13.10 6.68 -29.59
CA PRO A 635 -14.15 5.85 -30.15
C PRO A 635 -14.34 4.62 -29.27
N THR A 636 -15.58 4.14 -29.20
CA THR A 636 -15.98 3.06 -28.27
C THR A 636 -16.68 1.93 -29.01
N GLY A 637 -16.53 0.71 -28.50
CA GLY A 637 -17.36 -0.45 -28.81
C GLY A 637 -18.05 -0.99 -27.56
N THR A 638 -18.78 -2.10 -27.72
CA THR A 638 -19.45 -2.80 -26.62
C THR A 638 -18.79 -4.15 -26.38
N LEU A 639 -18.38 -4.45 -25.15
CA LEU A 639 -17.86 -5.76 -24.75
C LEU A 639 -18.95 -6.55 -24.04
N VAL A 640 -19.24 -7.76 -24.52
CA VAL A 640 -20.09 -8.76 -23.86
C VAL A 640 -19.25 -9.99 -23.54
N ALA A 641 -19.36 -10.53 -22.32
CA ALA A 641 -18.73 -11.81 -21.98
C ALA A 641 -19.79 -12.88 -21.75
N ARG A 642 -19.66 -14.04 -22.43
CA ARG A 642 -20.47 -15.22 -22.16
C ARG A 642 -19.84 -16.00 -21.02
N TYR A 643 -20.63 -16.24 -19.98
CA TYR A 643 -20.22 -17.08 -18.85
C TYR A 643 -21.17 -18.27 -18.74
N ARG A 644 -20.60 -19.46 -18.56
CA ARG A 644 -21.34 -20.66 -18.17
C ARG A 644 -21.11 -20.89 -16.67
N PRO A 645 -22.11 -20.64 -15.82
CA PRO A 645 -21.99 -20.86 -14.38
C PRO A 645 -21.47 -22.25 -14.04
N ILE A 646 -20.48 -22.30 -13.14
CA ILE A 646 -20.02 -23.53 -12.48
C ILE A 646 -20.71 -23.63 -11.12
N PRO A 647 -20.87 -24.84 -10.53
CA PRO A 647 -21.61 -25.02 -9.29
C PRO A 647 -21.14 -24.12 -8.14
N SER A 648 -19.82 -23.87 -8.07
CA SER A 648 -19.19 -23.08 -7.01
C SER A 648 -19.19 -21.57 -7.25
N LEU A 649 -19.56 -21.11 -8.45
CA LEU A 649 -19.46 -19.69 -8.84
C LEU A 649 -20.53 -19.34 -9.89
N SER A 650 -21.60 -18.69 -9.43
CA SER A 650 -22.72 -18.28 -10.28
C SER A 650 -22.51 -16.92 -10.94
N ASP A 651 -21.82 -15.99 -10.28
CA ASP A 651 -21.50 -14.65 -10.78
C ASP A 651 -20.05 -14.27 -10.43
N PRO A 652 -19.11 -14.40 -11.39
CA PRO A 652 -17.71 -14.02 -11.19
C PRO A 652 -17.58 -12.56 -10.77
N LYS A 653 -16.80 -12.30 -9.72
CA LYS A 653 -16.44 -10.96 -9.24
C LYS A 653 -15.16 -10.44 -9.92
N TYR A 654 -15.13 -9.13 -10.22
CA TYR A 654 -13.93 -8.45 -10.70
C TYR A 654 -12.85 -8.47 -9.61
N TYR A 655 -11.57 -8.56 -9.99
CA TYR A 655 -10.40 -8.80 -9.12
C TYR A 655 -10.33 -10.16 -8.41
N SER A 656 -11.41 -10.73 -7.89
CA SER A 656 -11.33 -12.08 -7.29
C SER A 656 -11.27 -13.18 -8.36
N HIS A 657 -11.99 -13.01 -9.47
CA HIS A 657 -12.16 -14.06 -10.49
C HIS A 657 -11.71 -13.65 -11.88
N PHE A 658 -11.89 -12.38 -12.25
CA PHE A 658 -11.49 -11.88 -13.56
C PHE A 658 -11.09 -10.40 -13.53
N THR A 659 -10.25 -10.00 -14.49
CA THR A 659 -9.95 -8.59 -14.77
C THR A 659 -9.87 -8.33 -16.27
N LEU A 660 -9.93 -7.05 -16.64
CA LEU A 660 -9.74 -6.55 -17.99
C LEU A 660 -8.56 -5.58 -18.02
N SER A 661 -7.66 -5.77 -18.98
CA SER A 661 -6.54 -4.86 -19.22
C SER A 661 -6.52 -4.41 -20.67
N LYS A 662 -6.17 -3.14 -20.92
CA LYS A 662 -6.01 -2.56 -22.25
C LYS A 662 -4.54 -2.49 -22.64
N PHE A 663 -4.22 -2.86 -23.88
CA PHE A 663 -2.87 -2.76 -24.41
C PHE A 663 -2.41 -1.31 -24.51
N ARG A 664 -1.24 -1.01 -23.93
CA ARG A 664 -0.55 0.28 -23.95
C ARG A 664 0.95 0.03 -24.00
N ASN A 665 1.65 0.64 -24.97
CA ASN A 665 3.11 0.67 -25.04
C ASN A 665 3.82 -0.70 -24.89
N GLY A 666 3.35 -1.74 -25.58
CA GLY A 666 3.99 -3.06 -25.56
C GLY A 666 3.60 -3.96 -24.37
N THR A 667 2.73 -3.48 -23.47
CA THR A 667 2.21 -4.23 -22.32
C THR A 667 0.71 -3.95 -22.11
N PHE A 668 0.14 -4.49 -21.05
CA PHE A 668 -1.28 -4.34 -20.70
C PHE A 668 -1.44 -3.56 -19.40
N GLN A 669 -2.33 -2.57 -19.42
CA GLN A 669 -2.71 -1.75 -18.28
C GLN A 669 -4.09 -2.15 -17.80
N LEU A 670 -4.21 -2.50 -16.52
CA LEU A 670 -5.45 -2.87 -15.86
C LEU A 670 -6.49 -1.73 -15.93
N LEU A 671 -7.75 -2.09 -16.19
CA LEU A 671 -8.89 -1.21 -16.00
C LEU A 671 -9.37 -1.33 -14.55
N ASN A 672 -9.55 -0.20 -13.87
CA ASN A 672 -10.02 -0.23 -12.49
C ASN A 672 -11.54 -0.19 -12.43
N TYR A 673 -12.13 -1.01 -11.58
CA TYR A 673 -13.56 -0.94 -11.24
C TYR A 673 -13.72 -0.92 -9.73
N ASP A 674 -14.93 -0.57 -9.29
CA ASP A 674 -15.31 -0.61 -7.89
C ASP A 674 -15.22 -2.05 -7.33
N GLU A 675 -14.46 -2.21 -6.24
CA GLU A 675 -14.31 -3.46 -5.49
C GLU A 675 -15.50 -3.71 -4.56
N GLY A 676 -16.30 -2.68 -4.27
CA GLY A 676 -17.39 -2.68 -3.30
C GLY A 676 -16.89 -2.43 -1.88
N ASP A 677 -17.36 -1.36 -1.25
CA ASP A 677 -17.17 -1.16 0.20
C ASP A 677 -18.22 -1.96 0.99
N VAL A 678 -17.84 -2.39 2.21
CA VAL A 678 -18.74 -3.03 3.20
C VAL A 678 -20.03 -2.23 3.42
N ASP A 679 -19.98 -0.92 3.21
CA ASP A 679 -21.11 0.01 3.41
C ASP A 679 -21.73 0.57 2.10
N MET A 680 -21.15 0.35 0.91
CA MET A 680 -21.57 1.08 -0.32
C MET A 680 -21.82 0.26 -1.60
N GLY A 681 -21.63 -1.07 -1.62
CA GLY A 681 -22.06 -1.87 -2.77
C GLY A 681 -21.41 -3.25 -2.88
N GLY A 682 -21.97 -4.12 -3.75
CA GLY A 682 -21.48 -5.49 -3.97
C GLY A 682 -20.34 -5.62 -4.99
N GLY A 683 -19.70 -4.51 -5.38
CA GLY A 683 -18.61 -4.46 -6.36
C GLY A 683 -19.00 -4.76 -7.82
N ALA A 684 -18.03 -4.67 -8.72
CA ALA A 684 -18.20 -5.07 -10.12
C ALA A 684 -18.21 -6.60 -10.28
N THR A 685 -19.20 -7.13 -11.00
CA THR A 685 -19.35 -8.56 -11.28
C THR A 685 -19.60 -8.81 -12.77
N TRP A 686 -19.51 -10.05 -13.21
CA TRP A 686 -19.85 -10.41 -14.59
C TRP A 686 -21.28 -9.99 -14.94
N SER A 687 -22.25 -10.19 -14.04
CA SER A 687 -23.65 -9.92 -14.33
C SER A 687 -23.98 -8.43 -14.48
N ASN A 688 -23.34 -7.55 -13.71
CA ASN A 688 -23.57 -6.11 -13.80
C ASN A 688 -22.67 -5.42 -14.84
N LEU A 689 -21.46 -5.95 -15.08
CA LEU A 689 -20.49 -5.35 -15.98
C LEU A 689 -20.57 -5.93 -17.40
N LEU A 690 -20.59 -7.26 -17.56
CA LEU A 690 -20.31 -7.89 -18.87
C LEU A 690 -21.49 -8.64 -19.50
N LYS A 691 -22.50 -9.03 -18.72
CA LYS A 691 -23.63 -9.84 -19.21
C LYS A 691 -24.49 -9.12 -20.24
N ASN A 692 -24.81 -7.85 -19.99
CA ASN A 692 -25.64 -7.02 -20.88
C ASN A 692 -24.81 -6.08 -21.78
N GLY A 693 -23.49 -6.17 -21.69
CA GLY A 693 -22.54 -5.36 -22.44
C GLY A 693 -22.09 -4.10 -21.69
N THR A 694 -20.78 -3.82 -21.72
CA THR A 694 -20.18 -2.56 -21.25
C THR A 694 -19.54 -1.81 -22.39
N ARG A 695 -19.72 -0.49 -22.41
CA ARG A 695 -19.09 0.40 -23.38
C ARG A 695 -17.65 0.66 -22.97
N LEU A 696 -16.71 0.29 -23.84
CA LEU A 696 -15.27 0.49 -23.64
C LEU A 696 -14.66 1.19 -24.85
N ASP A 697 -13.53 1.84 -24.63
CA ASP A 697 -12.71 2.35 -25.73
C ASP A 697 -12.36 1.23 -26.73
N THR A 698 -12.20 1.61 -27.99
CA THR A 698 -11.59 0.71 -28.97
C THR A 698 -10.13 0.41 -28.61
N GLY A 699 -9.66 -0.76 -29.03
CA GLY A 699 -8.29 -1.20 -28.84
C GLY A 699 -8.15 -2.69 -28.60
N TYR A 700 -6.93 -3.09 -28.27
CA TYR A 700 -6.56 -4.47 -27.97
C TYR A 700 -6.59 -4.71 -26.46
N TYR A 701 -7.19 -5.82 -26.05
CA TYR A 701 -7.52 -6.13 -24.66
C TYR A 701 -7.09 -7.54 -24.26
N MET A 702 -6.82 -7.69 -22.96
CA MET A 702 -6.54 -8.96 -22.30
C MET A 702 -7.55 -9.14 -21.17
N MET A 703 -8.21 -10.29 -21.12
CA MET A 703 -8.98 -10.76 -19.98
C MET A 703 -8.20 -11.88 -19.30
N VAL A 704 -7.97 -11.74 -18.00
CA VAL A 704 -7.39 -12.80 -17.18
C VAL A 704 -8.49 -13.32 -16.28
N THR A 705 -8.64 -14.63 -16.21
CA THR A 705 -9.47 -15.31 -15.23
C THR A 705 -8.61 -16.27 -14.43
N GLY A 706 -9.00 -16.60 -13.20
CA GLY A 706 -8.31 -17.67 -12.50
C GLY A 706 -9.01 -18.21 -11.27
N THR A 707 -8.67 -19.46 -10.98
CA THR A 707 -9.20 -20.21 -9.85
C THR A 707 -8.05 -20.56 -8.92
N ARG A 708 -7.98 -19.90 -7.76
CA ARG A 708 -6.97 -20.15 -6.72
C ARG A 708 -7.29 -21.44 -5.94
N MET A 709 -6.31 -22.31 -5.79
CA MET A 709 -6.39 -23.60 -5.09
C MET A 709 -5.95 -23.43 -3.63
N ALA A 710 -6.26 -24.40 -2.77
CA ALA A 710 -5.87 -24.36 -1.35
C ALA A 710 -4.34 -24.31 -1.15
N SER A 711 -3.57 -24.88 -2.08
CA SER A 711 -2.11 -24.77 -2.10
C SER A 711 -1.61 -23.37 -2.47
N GLY A 712 -2.49 -22.43 -2.82
CA GLY A 712 -2.16 -21.13 -3.41
C GLY A 712 -1.83 -21.18 -4.91
N ALA A 713 -1.77 -22.38 -5.52
CA ALA A 713 -1.62 -22.52 -6.96
C ALA A 713 -2.85 -21.99 -7.70
N VAL A 714 -2.67 -21.52 -8.93
CA VAL A 714 -3.73 -20.88 -9.70
C VAL A 714 -3.89 -21.54 -11.05
N LEU A 715 -5.13 -21.90 -11.36
CA LEU A 715 -5.56 -22.30 -12.70
C LEU A 715 -6.08 -21.07 -13.44
N ALA A 716 -5.18 -20.36 -14.12
CA ALA A 716 -5.51 -19.14 -14.86
C ALA A 716 -5.87 -19.42 -16.32
N ASN A 717 -6.63 -18.54 -16.94
CA ASN A 717 -6.82 -18.48 -18.38
C ASN A 717 -6.66 -17.04 -18.85
N VAL A 718 -5.90 -16.84 -19.93
CA VAL A 718 -5.66 -15.51 -20.51
C VAL A 718 -6.27 -15.48 -21.90
N THR A 719 -7.16 -14.51 -22.14
CA THR A 719 -7.86 -14.32 -23.42
C THR A 719 -7.53 -12.95 -23.99
N PHE A 720 -7.06 -12.91 -25.23
CA PHE A 720 -6.79 -11.68 -25.97
C PHE A 720 -7.85 -11.42 -27.03
N PHE A 721 -8.28 -10.17 -27.19
CA PHE A 721 -9.33 -9.77 -28.14
C PHE A 721 -9.26 -8.28 -28.48
N THR A 722 -9.96 -7.86 -29.53
CA THR A 722 -10.01 -6.46 -29.98
C THR A 722 -11.43 -5.92 -29.92
N ILE A 723 -11.60 -4.71 -29.39
CA ILE A 723 -12.86 -3.96 -29.42
C ILE A 723 -12.81 -2.95 -30.56
N GLU A 724 -13.78 -3.05 -31.46
CA GLU A 724 -13.91 -2.18 -32.64
C GLU A 724 -15.02 -1.14 -32.48
N GLU A 725 -14.91 -0.02 -33.20
CA GLU A 725 -15.83 1.11 -33.09
C GLU A 725 -17.27 0.70 -33.45
N GLY A 726 -18.22 1.02 -32.57
CA GLY A 726 -19.64 0.78 -32.78
C GLY A 726 -20.06 -0.70 -32.86
N LYS A 727 -19.13 -1.64 -32.73
CA LYS A 727 -19.40 -3.09 -32.77
C LYS A 727 -19.53 -3.69 -31.38
N THR A 728 -20.30 -4.77 -31.29
CA THR A 728 -20.33 -5.63 -30.11
C THR A 728 -19.31 -6.75 -30.26
N THR A 729 -18.35 -6.80 -29.35
CA THR A 729 -17.34 -7.86 -29.23
C THR A 729 -17.81 -8.84 -28.18
N THR A 730 -17.95 -10.12 -28.55
CA THR A 730 -18.37 -11.19 -27.63
C THR A 730 -17.19 -12.10 -27.34
N VAL A 731 -16.85 -12.26 -26.06
CA VAL A 731 -15.77 -13.15 -25.59
C VAL A 731 -16.33 -14.19 -24.61
N ASP A 732 -15.61 -15.29 -24.41
CA ASP A 732 -15.96 -16.28 -23.39
C ASP A 732 -15.17 -16.00 -22.10
N LEU A 733 -15.88 -15.84 -20.97
CA LEU A 733 -15.28 -15.81 -19.64
C LEU A 733 -15.16 -17.24 -19.15
N VAL A 734 -13.95 -17.79 -19.20
CA VAL A 734 -13.69 -19.21 -18.89
C VAL A 734 -13.11 -19.33 -17.49
N MET A 735 -13.88 -19.89 -16.56
CA MET A 735 -13.38 -20.29 -15.24
C MET A 735 -12.92 -21.75 -15.29
N ARG A 736 -11.65 -22.00 -14.98
CA ARG A 736 -11.08 -23.36 -14.96
C ARG A 736 -11.36 -24.02 -13.61
N GLU A 737 -11.75 -25.29 -13.62
CA GLU A 737 -11.98 -26.08 -12.40
C GLU A 737 -10.98 -27.22 -12.32
N SER A 738 -10.54 -27.56 -11.09
CA SER A 738 -9.90 -28.84 -10.83
C SER A 738 -10.97 -29.85 -10.44
N LYS A 739 -11.12 -30.92 -11.23
CA LYS A 739 -12.11 -31.97 -10.96
C LYS A 739 -11.73 -32.91 -9.80
N ASP A 740 -10.51 -32.80 -9.28
CA ASP A 740 -9.87 -33.84 -8.45
C ASP A 740 -9.53 -33.41 -7.01
N GLN A 741 -10.11 -32.33 -6.46
CA GLN A 741 -9.56 -31.73 -5.23
C GLN A 741 -10.52 -31.36 -4.08
N VAL A 742 -11.70 -31.98 -3.96
CA VAL A 742 -12.18 -32.24 -2.59
C VAL A 742 -11.46 -33.49 -2.10
N GLN A 743 -10.15 -33.35 -1.83
CA GLN A 743 -9.38 -34.40 -1.18
C GLN A 743 -9.69 -34.31 0.31
N VAL A 744 -9.92 -35.47 0.92
CA VAL A 744 -9.89 -35.58 2.37
C VAL A 744 -8.44 -35.31 2.77
N ILE A 745 -8.18 -34.11 3.29
CA ILE A 745 -6.83 -33.64 3.65
C ILE A 745 -6.42 -34.07 5.06
N GLY A 746 -7.38 -34.56 5.85
CA GLY A 746 -7.11 -35.18 7.15
C GLY A 746 -8.39 -35.67 7.82
N ASN A 747 -8.26 -36.03 9.10
CA ASN A 747 -9.36 -36.47 9.94
C ASN A 747 -9.53 -35.55 11.16
N PHE A 748 -10.76 -35.25 11.57
CA PHE A 748 -11.04 -34.52 12.80
C PHE A 748 -12.21 -35.19 13.53
N ASN A 749 -12.05 -35.51 14.82
CA ASN A 749 -13.09 -36.17 15.58
C ASN A 749 -14.23 -35.18 15.88
N SER A 750 -15.38 -35.34 15.22
CA SER A 750 -16.55 -34.50 15.45
C SER A 750 -17.12 -34.65 16.87
N GLU A 751 -16.76 -35.72 17.60
CA GLU A 751 -17.15 -35.91 19.00
C GLU A 751 -16.20 -35.25 20.01
N SER A 752 -15.16 -34.55 19.54
CA SER A 752 -14.31 -33.74 20.42
C SER A 752 -15.14 -32.67 21.13
N THR A 753 -14.93 -32.55 22.45
CA THR A 753 -15.74 -31.69 23.30
C THR A 753 -15.07 -30.35 23.55
N TYR A 754 -15.89 -29.31 23.64
CA TYR A 754 -15.51 -27.97 24.03
C TYR A 754 -16.51 -27.45 25.06
N LEU A 755 -16.22 -26.32 25.71
CA LEU A 755 -17.14 -25.68 26.65
C LEU A 755 -17.84 -24.49 25.97
N PRO A 756 -19.12 -24.58 25.59
CA PRO A 756 -19.86 -23.44 25.05
C PRO A 756 -19.92 -22.26 26.04
N ILE A 757 -19.89 -21.04 25.51
CA ILE A 757 -20.03 -19.86 26.36
C ILE A 757 -21.45 -19.81 26.96
N GLY A 758 -21.52 -19.65 28.28
CA GLY A 758 -22.78 -19.58 29.03
C GLY A 758 -23.29 -20.94 29.53
N THR A 759 -22.55 -22.03 29.32
CA THR A 759 -22.87 -23.36 29.86
C THR A 759 -21.74 -23.86 30.77
N SER A 760 -22.08 -24.74 31.71
CA SER A 760 -21.11 -25.45 32.57
C SER A 760 -20.82 -26.88 32.11
N GLU A 761 -21.56 -27.37 31.12
CA GLU A 761 -21.42 -28.72 30.57
C GLU A 761 -20.69 -28.67 29.22
N PRO A 762 -19.63 -29.47 29.03
CA PRO A 762 -18.99 -29.64 27.73
C PRO A 762 -19.96 -30.24 26.70
N GLN A 763 -19.88 -29.76 25.47
CA GLN A 763 -20.65 -30.27 24.33
C GLN A 763 -19.69 -30.72 23.23
N SER A 764 -20.07 -31.74 22.46
CA SER A 764 -19.28 -32.11 21.27
C SER A 764 -19.59 -31.20 20.08
N ILE A 765 -18.62 -31.04 19.18
CA ILE A 765 -18.81 -30.28 17.93
C ILE A 765 -20.02 -30.82 17.15
N LEU A 766 -20.17 -32.15 17.09
CA LEU A 766 -21.30 -32.81 16.43
C LEU A 766 -22.65 -32.45 17.05
N GLN A 767 -22.73 -32.40 18.38
CA GLN A 767 -23.96 -32.02 19.08
C GLN A 767 -24.37 -30.58 18.77
N THR A 768 -23.41 -29.66 18.66
CA THR A 768 -23.68 -28.26 18.32
C THR A 768 -24.05 -28.08 16.85
N CYS A 769 -23.32 -28.74 15.94
CA CYS A 769 -23.45 -28.50 14.49
C CYS A 769 -24.50 -29.37 13.79
N GLY A 770 -24.86 -30.52 14.38
CA GLY A 770 -25.76 -31.50 13.77
C GLY A 770 -25.11 -32.26 12.60
N ARG A 771 -25.94 -33.02 11.86
CA ARG A 771 -25.47 -33.87 10.74
C ARG A 771 -25.17 -33.08 9.47
N GLY A 772 -24.02 -33.34 8.84
CA GLY A 772 -23.52 -32.65 7.65
C GLY A 772 -22.13 -32.06 7.84
N TYR A 773 -21.79 -31.08 7.02
CA TYR A 773 -20.55 -30.31 7.13
C TYR A 773 -20.70 -29.17 8.14
N TYR A 774 -19.59 -28.81 8.78
CA TYR A 774 -19.49 -27.74 9.76
C TYR A 774 -18.12 -27.06 9.70
N VAL A 775 -18.03 -25.85 10.24
CA VAL A 775 -16.77 -25.13 10.43
C VAL A 775 -16.39 -25.17 11.91
N VAL A 776 -15.14 -25.53 12.20
CA VAL A 776 -14.54 -25.34 13.54
C VAL A 776 -13.34 -24.43 13.39
N ALA A 777 -13.18 -23.49 14.31
CA ALA A 777 -11.98 -22.70 14.40
C ALA A 777 -11.48 -22.58 15.84
N VAL A 778 -10.16 -22.46 16.01
CA VAL A 778 -9.53 -21.98 17.24
C VAL A 778 -8.92 -20.61 16.96
N LEU A 779 -9.27 -19.61 17.78
CA LEU A 779 -8.98 -18.19 17.53
C LEU A 779 -8.02 -17.61 18.56
N GLY A 780 -7.15 -16.70 18.13
CA GLY A 780 -6.32 -15.89 19.02
C GLY A 780 -6.93 -14.50 19.20
N ALA A 781 -7.54 -14.20 20.35
CA ALA A 781 -8.23 -12.93 20.54
C ALA A 781 -7.25 -11.75 20.48
N GLY A 782 -7.57 -10.74 19.67
CA GLY A 782 -6.74 -9.55 19.48
C GLY A 782 -5.55 -9.75 18.53
N GLN A 783 -5.33 -10.96 17.99
CA GLN A 783 -4.30 -11.19 16.98
C GLN A 783 -4.80 -10.76 15.60
N GLU A 784 -3.97 -10.04 14.83
CA GLU A 784 -4.33 -9.55 13.50
C GLU A 784 -4.89 -10.66 12.59
N PRO A 785 -4.28 -11.86 12.50
CA PRO A 785 -4.81 -12.94 11.66
C PRO A 785 -6.23 -13.37 12.00
N THR A 786 -6.58 -13.37 13.29
CA THR A 786 -7.94 -13.67 13.75
C THR A 786 -8.89 -12.55 13.37
N ASN A 787 -8.47 -11.30 13.56
CA ASN A 787 -9.29 -10.14 13.22
C ASN A 787 -9.57 -10.07 11.72
N HIS A 788 -8.59 -10.37 10.88
CA HIS A 788 -8.74 -10.45 9.43
C HIS A 788 -9.71 -11.56 9.02
N ALA A 789 -9.51 -12.77 9.53
CA ALA A 789 -10.38 -13.92 9.28
C ALA A 789 -11.84 -13.64 9.64
N LEU A 790 -12.09 -13.00 10.78
CA LEU A 790 -13.45 -12.65 11.21
C LEU A 790 -14.08 -11.55 10.37
N ARG A 791 -13.31 -10.55 9.92
CA ARG A 791 -13.80 -9.51 9.00
C ARG A 791 -14.16 -10.10 7.64
N ASP A 792 -13.36 -11.04 7.12
CA ASP A 792 -13.66 -11.73 5.87
C ASP A 792 -14.94 -12.58 5.96
N ILE A 793 -15.15 -13.25 7.10
CA ILE A 793 -16.40 -14.00 7.36
C ILE A 793 -17.60 -13.06 7.49
N ALA A 794 -17.44 -11.92 8.19
CA ALA A 794 -18.49 -10.92 8.33
C ALA A 794 -18.91 -10.32 6.98
N ALA A 795 -17.95 -10.08 6.07
CA ALA A 795 -18.22 -9.56 4.74
C ALA A 795 -19.13 -10.50 3.90
N LEU A 796 -19.10 -11.82 4.15
CA LEU A 796 -19.93 -12.82 3.47
C LEU A 796 -21.07 -13.36 4.34
N SER A 797 -21.46 -12.64 5.38
CA SER A 797 -22.46 -13.09 6.34
C SER A 797 -23.76 -13.57 5.70
N GLY A 798 -24.27 -12.82 4.71
CA GLY A 798 -25.48 -13.19 3.98
C GLY A 798 -25.38 -14.52 3.22
N GLU A 799 -24.18 -14.98 2.84
CA GLU A 799 -23.99 -16.29 2.21
C GLU A 799 -23.88 -17.41 3.25
N PHE A 800 -23.16 -17.19 4.34
CA PHE A 800 -23.09 -18.14 5.46
C PHE A 800 -24.47 -18.38 6.10
N GLU A 801 -25.30 -17.33 6.21
CA GLU A 801 -26.68 -17.45 6.68
C GLU A 801 -27.54 -18.29 5.75
N LYS A 802 -27.36 -18.14 4.42
CA LYS A 802 -28.06 -18.98 3.42
C LYS A 802 -27.62 -20.44 3.48
N TRP A 803 -26.34 -20.70 3.75
CA TRP A 803 -25.84 -22.06 3.96
C TRP A 803 -26.50 -22.72 5.19
N GLY A 804 -26.79 -21.93 6.22
CA GLY A 804 -27.64 -22.33 7.36
C GLY A 804 -27.02 -23.37 8.29
N ARG A 805 -25.71 -23.63 8.18
CA ARG A 805 -24.97 -24.53 9.07
C ARG A 805 -24.24 -23.75 10.16
N LYS A 806 -23.99 -24.41 11.29
CA LYS A 806 -23.31 -23.82 12.45
C LYS A 806 -21.80 -23.77 12.27
N MET A 807 -21.21 -22.70 12.78
CA MET A 807 -19.76 -22.52 12.89
C MET A 807 -19.38 -22.48 14.36
N VAL A 808 -18.42 -23.28 14.80
CA VAL A 808 -17.94 -23.28 16.20
C VAL A 808 -16.61 -22.55 16.25
N LEU A 809 -16.58 -21.40 16.93
CA LEU A 809 -15.39 -20.58 17.10
C LEU A 809 -14.92 -20.68 18.54
N LEU A 810 -13.76 -21.30 18.74
CA LEU A 810 -13.20 -21.64 20.03
C LEU A 810 -12.07 -20.69 20.42
N PHE A 811 -11.95 -20.43 21.71
CA PHE A 811 -10.83 -19.70 22.29
C PHE A 811 -9.98 -20.64 23.17
N PRO A 812 -8.65 -20.49 23.22
CA PRO A 812 -7.79 -21.32 24.05
C PRO A 812 -8.12 -21.26 25.56
N SER A 813 -8.71 -20.15 26.02
CA SER A 813 -9.09 -19.97 27.43
C SER A 813 -10.23 -18.97 27.60
N GLU A 814 -10.87 -18.98 28.77
CA GLU A 814 -11.92 -18.00 29.12
C GLU A 814 -11.38 -16.57 29.15
N GLU A 815 -10.10 -16.38 29.51
CA GLU A 815 -9.44 -15.08 29.48
C GLU A 815 -9.30 -14.55 28.05
N GLN A 816 -8.91 -15.41 27.10
CA GLN A 816 -8.86 -15.06 25.68
C GLN A 816 -10.24 -14.69 25.15
N TYR A 817 -11.28 -15.44 25.51
CA TYR A 817 -12.65 -15.08 25.15
C TYR A 817 -13.09 -13.72 25.73
N LYS A 818 -12.73 -13.40 26.98
CA LYS A 818 -13.06 -12.10 27.60
C LYS A 818 -12.41 -10.91 26.89
N LYS A 819 -11.28 -11.12 26.21
CA LYS A 819 -10.64 -10.10 25.35
C LYS A 819 -11.40 -9.89 24.03
N PHE A 820 -12.10 -10.92 23.56
CA PHE A 820 -12.86 -10.83 22.31
C PHE A 820 -14.11 -9.97 22.47
N ARG A 821 -14.25 -8.98 21.59
CA ARG A 821 -15.39 -8.06 21.53
C ARG A 821 -16.16 -8.31 20.23
N PRO A 822 -17.29 -9.05 20.24
CA PRO A 822 -18.08 -9.27 19.01
C PRO A 822 -18.52 -7.98 18.32
N SER A 823 -18.68 -6.88 19.08
CA SER A 823 -19.02 -5.55 18.55
C SER A 823 -17.95 -4.95 17.63
N GLU A 824 -16.69 -5.40 17.71
CA GLU A 824 -15.61 -4.96 16.81
C GLU A 824 -15.72 -5.60 15.41
N PHE A 825 -16.58 -6.61 15.26
CA PHE A 825 -16.81 -7.36 14.02
C PHE A 825 -18.30 -7.32 13.65
N PRO A 826 -18.84 -6.13 13.33
CA PRO A 826 -20.24 -6.02 12.95
C PRO A 826 -20.53 -6.87 11.70
N GLY A 827 -21.65 -7.59 11.72
CA GLY A 827 -22.08 -8.40 10.58
C GLY A 827 -21.69 -9.89 10.66
N LEU A 828 -21.02 -10.38 11.70
CA LEU A 828 -20.75 -11.82 11.83
C LEU A 828 -22.05 -12.67 11.78
N PRO A 829 -22.04 -13.86 11.11
CA PRO A 829 -23.20 -14.74 11.00
C PRO A 829 -23.79 -15.13 12.36
N SER A 830 -25.12 -15.13 12.47
CA SER A 830 -25.88 -15.61 13.63
C SER A 830 -25.79 -17.12 13.85
N THR A 831 -25.25 -17.85 12.88
CA THR A 831 -24.98 -19.29 12.96
C THR A 831 -23.72 -19.63 13.77
N ILE A 832 -22.92 -18.63 14.16
CA ILE A 832 -21.71 -18.84 14.98
C ILE A 832 -22.08 -19.19 16.42
N THR A 833 -21.36 -20.16 16.98
CA THR A 833 -21.37 -20.53 18.39
C THR A 833 -19.96 -20.39 18.95
N TYR A 834 -19.84 -19.72 20.10
CA TYR A 834 -18.56 -19.49 20.76
C TYR A 834 -18.33 -20.50 21.88
N GLY A 835 -17.07 -20.85 22.13
CA GLY A 835 -16.71 -21.71 23.25
C GLY A 835 -15.23 -21.69 23.60
N ILE A 836 -14.87 -22.46 24.62
CA ILE A 836 -13.50 -22.64 25.10
C ILE A 836 -12.99 -24.02 24.71
N ASP A 837 -11.81 -24.07 24.10
CA ASP A 837 -11.09 -25.32 23.85
C ASP A 837 -10.44 -25.81 25.15
N VAL A 838 -11.09 -26.79 25.80
CA VAL A 838 -10.66 -27.31 27.09
C VAL A 838 -9.30 -28.00 26.93
N ASP A 839 -8.30 -27.56 27.71
CA ASP A 839 -6.91 -28.06 27.71
C ASP A 839 -6.17 -27.98 26.36
N GLY A 840 -6.69 -27.18 25.42
CA GLY A 840 -6.18 -27.05 24.05
C GLY A 840 -6.30 -28.35 23.24
N ALA A 841 -7.26 -29.22 23.58
CA ALA A 841 -7.39 -30.54 22.98
C ALA A 841 -7.76 -30.48 21.50
N ILE A 842 -8.69 -29.60 21.12
CA ILE A 842 -9.13 -29.42 19.73
C ILE A 842 -8.00 -28.79 18.90
N GLN A 843 -7.32 -27.78 19.45
CA GLN A 843 -6.16 -27.15 18.80
C GLN A 843 -5.06 -28.17 18.50
N LYS A 844 -4.65 -28.98 19.49
CA LYS A 844 -3.66 -30.05 19.32
C LYS A 844 -4.12 -31.07 18.29
N GLN A 845 -5.38 -31.48 18.35
CA GLN A 845 -5.94 -32.44 17.41
C GLN A 845 -5.90 -31.94 15.97
N ILE A 846 -6.30 -30.68 15.72
CA ILE A 846 -6.24 -30.07 14.39
C ILE A 846 -4.78 -30.04 13.92
N ALA A 847 -3.86 -29.58 14.77
CA ALA A 847 -2.45 -29.49 14.43
C ALA A 847 -1.84 -30.84 14.04
N GLU A 848 -2.04 -31.88 14.85
CA GLU A 848 -1.50 -33.21 14.61
C GLU A 848 -2.16 -33.90 13.40
N SER A 849 -3.49 -33.84 13.31
CA SER A 849 -4.24 -34.59 12.31
C SER A 849 -4.12 -33.98 10.91
N MET A 850 -3.90 -32.67 10.83
CA MET A 850 -3.64 -31.95 9.58
C MET A 850 -2.14 -31.80 9.28
N LYS A 851 -1.26 -32.35 10.14
CA LYS A 851 0.21 -32.26 10.03
C LYS A 851 0.71 -30.81 9.90
N LEU A 852 0.11 -29.91 10.66
CA LEU A 852 0.46 -28.50 10.62
C LEU A 852 1.86 -28.29 11.21
N PRO A 853 2.69 -27.44 10.60
CA PRO A 853 4.10 -27.28 10.97
C PRO A 853 4.29 -26.68 12.37
N ASN A 854 3.28 -25.98 12.90
CA ASN A 854 3.31 -25.41 14.23
C ASN A 854 1.94 -25.55 14.91
N SER A 855 1.89 -26.09 16.13
CA SER A 855 0.64 -26.28 16.87
C SER A 855 0.12 -25.03 17.59
N THR A 856 0.88 -23.93 17.63
CA THR A 856 0.55 -22.72 18.41
C THR A 856 0.12 -21.52 17.57
N ILE A 857 0.25 -21.58 16.24
CA ILE A 857 -0.16 -20.48 15.36
C ILE A 857 -1.69 -20.48 15.23
N LEU A 858 -2.30 -19.34 15.56
CA LEU A 858 -3.74 -19.10 15.47
C LEU A 858 -4.03 -17.95 14.47
N PRO A 859 -5.24 -17.89 13.88
CA PRO A 859 -6.33 -18.85 14.04
C PRO A 859 -6.10 -20.14 13.26
N MET A 860 -6.82 -21.21 13.60
CA MET A 860 -6.84 -22.47 12.86
C MET A 860 -8.28 -22.77 12.46
N PHE A 861 -8.58 -22.82 11.17
CA PHE A 861 -9.91 -23.12 10.64
C PHE A 861 -9.93 -24.46 9.92
N ILE A 862 -11.00 -25.23 10.13
CA ILE A 862 -11.27 -26.45 9.34
C ILE A 862 -12.72 -26.48 8.86
N ILE A 863 -12.95 -27.12 7.71
CA ILE A 863 -14.26 -27.64 7.32
C ILE A 863 -14.23 -29.15 7.50
N GLY A 864 -15.02 -29.61 8.48
CA GLY A 864 -15.17 -31.01 8.82
C GLY A 864 -16.57 -31.52 8.51
N ASP A 865 -16.74 -32.85 8.51
CA ASP A 865 -18.05 -33.49 8.44
C ASP A 865 -18.30 -34.48 9.58
N THR A 866 -19.50 -35.02 9.63
CA THR A 866 -19.92 -36.02 10.62
C THR A 866 -19.28 -37.40 10.47
N PHE A 867 -18.50 -37.62 9.41
CA PHE A 867 -17.71 -38.81 9.21
C PHE A 867 -16.24 -38.58 9.55
N ASN A 868 -15.95 -37.49 10.27
CA ASN A 868 -14.63 -37.08 10.70
C ASN A 868 -13.67 -36.76 9.55
N ARG A 869 -14.18 -36.43 8.36
CA ARG A 869 -13.36 -36.05 7.20
C ARG A 869 -13.16 -34.55 7.22
N VAL A 870 -11.92 -34.10 7.03
CA VAL A 870 -11.59 -32.69 6.82
C VAL A 870 -11.34 -32.44 5.35
N VAL A 871 -11.99 -31.43 4.80
CA VAL A 871 -11.95 -31.04 3.38
C VAL A 871 -11.33 -29.65 3.17
N PHE A 872 -11.07 -28.93 4.26
CA PHE A 872 -10.40 -27.64 4.26
C PHE A 872 -9.67 -27.45 5.58
N VAL A 873 -8.46 -26.87 5.52
CA VAL A 873 -7.69 -26.41 6.67
C VAL A 873 -7.03 -25.09 6.29
N SER A 874 -7.05 -24.14 7.22
CA SER A 874 -6.28 -22.89 7.16
C SER A 874 -5.67 -22.65 8.54
N GLN A 875 -4.44 -22.16 8.58
CA GLN A 875 -3.73 -21.82 9.80
C GLN A 875 -3.03 -20.48 9.65
N GLY A 876 -3.12 -19.65 10.69
CA GLY A 876 -2.51 -18.32 10.74
C GLY A 876 -3.24 -17.35 9.83
N TYR A 877 -2.48 -16.43 9.23
CA TYR A 877 -3.04 -15.41 8.37
C TYR A 877 -3.48 -16.00 7.02
N THR A 878 -4.73 -15.73 6.65
CA THR A 878 -5.30 -16.14 5.37
C THR A 878 -6.26 -15.05 4.93
N ILE A 879 -5.93 -14.37 3.82
CA ILE A 879 -6.77 -13.33 3.23
C ILE A 879 -7.94 -13.98 2.48
N GLY A 880 -9.11 -13.36 2.58
CA GLY A 880 -10.32 -13.84 1.94
C GLY A 880 -10.74 -15.19 2.53
N LEU A 881 -10.47 -15.43 3.81
CA LEU A 881 -10.80 -16.71 4.44
C LEU A 881 -12.29 -17.03 4.28
N GLY A 882 -13.15 -16.02 4.43
CA GLY A 882 -14.59 -16.15 4.17
C GLY A 882 -14.87 -16.70 2.76
N GLU A 883 -14.23 -16.14 1.72
CA GLU A 883 -14.40 -16.58 0.33
C GLU A 883 -13.87 -18.01 0.12
N GLN A 884 -12.74 -18.35 0.75
CA GLN A 884 -12.16 -19.70 0.67
C GLN A 884 -13.06 -20.75 1.33
N LEU A 885 -13.59 -20.45 2.52
CA LEU A 885 -14.56 -21.31 3.20
C LEU A 885 -15.81 -21.50 2.33
N MET A 886 -16.38 -20.40 1.81
CA MET A 886 -17.57 -20.45 0.95
C MET A 886 -17.32 -21.20 -0.35
N LYS A 887 -16.13 -21.08 -0.95
CA LYS A 887 -15.76 -21.82 -2.15
C LYS A 887 -15.76 -23.33 -1.91
N VAL A 888 -15.22 -23.78 -0.79
CA VAL A 888 -15.28 -25.19 -0.42
C VAL A 888 -16.72 -25.58 -0.15
N ILE A 889 -17.46 -24.80 0.65
CA ILE A 889 -18.86 -25.05 0.98
C ILE A 889 -19.75 -25.19 -0.28
N HIS A 890 -19.59 -24.32 -1.28
CA HIS A 890 -20.33 -24.43 -2.54
C HIS A 890 -19.91 -25.63 -3.40
N GLY A 891 -18.73 -26.19 -3.16
CA GLY A 891 -18.25 -27.42 -3.79
C GLY A 891 -18.73 -28.71 -3.11
N LEU A 892 -19.36 -28.62 -1.93
CA LEU A 892 -19.91 -29.73 -1.14
C LEU A 892 -21.39 -29.96 -1.45
#